data_AF-A0A9E1URI4-F1
#
_entry.id   AF-A0A9E1URI4-F1
#
_cell.length_a   1.000
_cell.length_b   1.000
_cell.length_c   1.000
_cell.angle_alpha   90.00
_cell.angle_beta   90.00
_cell.angle_gamma   90.00
#
_symmetry.space_group_name_H-M   'P 1'
#
loop_
_entity.id
_entity.type
_entity.pdbx_description
1 polymer ?
#
loop_
_entity_poly.entity_id
_entity_poly.type
_entity_poly.pdbx_seq_one_letter_code
_entity_poly.pdbx_strand_id
1 'polypeptide(L)'
;MHSLLPLRRFLVLVSILVSAPTALHAGYTKQSTWQETARLALGEMFAKSTPGTQPGPAGTELGTWYVAGPFQGDKKKRFKTVFPPMQGEIDVTKPCGGKRWTAKPQYWDGVVHMMRAGSYSGTFLTRIIRSPKDQMITGYFGSDDGMKAWLNGKEIISHDVPRGPSPNQEKAKLALKKGDNRLTIMPFNNSGGHGFYFSTNKKPGSKRKNLTAGIWQQVRRDFPQPKAQQQMDWEAGDRIWNDPWKQGDLTTLAKRYVAATRVESFKAKATPLAKTCKGEAGLTAMRKLYYLSRMSEEVANVQASVDIPALRRALADLSSRYRDRYPRGEEFTNRINAFEKQAEALFTAALTKQDPKALVAMPDLVQSWRALQRDVLLANPLLDFERILYVKRKGSEGLTANWQGNDRLHGRRFDNEIAAFDLRAADNETTIYRPENPMFVGDVDLHWDGKRMLFSTNGTVCEIGTDGTGLRKVITETDSYDPCYLPDGRVLFMSNSGHHAVPCVSGGDFVGNLHLANADGTGIRRLCFDQDNNWNPTVLENGRVLYARWEYTDSAHYFSRLLMHMNPDGTNQMEFYGSNSYWPNSMFYARQIPGSSSQFAAIVSGHHGVSRAGELVLFDASKGRHEASGAVQKIPGFGRPVEPVIKDNLIGRVWPRFLHPWPLDSKYFLVACKKTARDSWGIYLADVFDNLVPLKSVPGQHCFEPMPLQARPVPPEVADRVRLDSKEANVYIHNVYAGEGLRGVPKGTVKTLRVFQYEYAYRRVGGHNVIGYEGPWDVRRLIGTVPVLADGSAVFKIPANVPISLQPLDNEGKALAIMRSWLTAMPGENVSCVGCHEKQNSVAVPRKALASKLAPMAIKPWHGAKRGFSFRREVQPVLDRRCVGCHDGSKPKRPNFKDDGKLVRFATAQSGYSMPYLELAKFVRRNGPEGDYHVLTPLEFHANTSELVQILRKGHYGVEMTSEDWDRVITWIDLNVPFYGTWKEARPNIKDEYVLARKENRRKYAGVDEDIETVATPYEGDEKYIAPTRARKPAPKPVAVPGWPFDAKRAAKMQGGDQTLKVDLGGGQELRLVHIPAGQFVMGDANGYADERGLAAVTIDRPFWMLQTEITNAQFARFAPHHDSGVYDMRWKDQVNRGYYVNQPDKPAIRMSWQQAMAFCRWLANRTGRAFTLPSEGE
;
A
#
# COMPACT_ATOMS: atom_id res chain seq x y z
N MET A 1 -18.27 -8.88 -19.38
CA MET A 1 -17.61 -9.18 -20.68
C MET A 1 -16.37 -9.99 -20.36
N HIS A 2 -16.54 -11.31 -20.31
CA HIS A 2 -16.12 -12.25 -21.38
C HIS A 2 -14.66 -12.65 -21.14
N SER A 3 -14.43 -13.75 -20.42
CA SER A 3 -14.17 -15.13 -20.96
C SER A 3 -12.64 -15.35 -21.00
N LEU A 4 -11.96 -16.28 -20.31
CA LEU A 4 -12.24 -17.68 -19.95
C LEU A 4 -11.32 -18.18 -18.79
N LEU A 5 -11.85 -19.12 -18.00
CA LEU A 5 -11.17 -20.23 -17.29
C LEU A 5 -11.33 -21.49 -18.18
N PRO A 6 -10.67 -22.67 -17.97
CA PRO A 6 -9.50 -23.09 -17.17
C PRO A 6 -8.51 -24.03 -17.95
N LEU A 7 -7.31 -24.33 -17.41
CA LEU A 7 -6.65 -25.65 -17.57
C LEU A 7 -5.96 -26.06 -16.30
N ARG A 8 -5.81 -27.37 -16.16
CA ARG A 8 -4.95 -28.08 -15.20
C ARG A 8 -5.54 -28.19 -13.81
N ARG A 9 -6.63 -28.96 -13.78
CA ARG A 9 -6.90 -29.99 -12.76
C ARG A 9 -6.17 -31.31 -13.11
N PHE A 10 -4.92 -31.23 -13.59
CA PHE A 10 -4.11 -32.38 -13.98
C PHE A 10 -2.94 -32.52 -13.01
N LEU A 11 -2.96 -33.64 -12.25
CA LEU A 11 -2.00 -34.11 -11.25
C LEU A 11 -2.01 -33.36 -9.90
N VAL A 12 -2.90 -33.78 -8.98
CA VAL A 12 -2.56 -34.37 -7.67
C VAL A 12 -3.86 -34.86 -7.01
N LEU A 13 -4.00 -36.18 -6.86
CA LEU A 13 -4.77 -36.82 -5.79
C LEU A 13 -4.50 -38.34 -5.78
N VAL A 14 -3.27 -38.72 -5.46
CA VAL A 14 -2.98 -40.04 -4.85
C VAL A 14 -1.98 -39.79 -3.73
N SER A 15 -2.49 -39.75 -2.49
CA SER A 15 -1.92 -40.36 -1.28
C SER A 15 -2.53 -39.75 -0.01
N ILE A 16 -3.64 -40.38 0.38
CA ILE A 16 -4.07 -40.76 1.74
C ILE A 16 -3.43 -39.97 2.90
N LEU A 17 -4.21 -39.04 3.46
CA LEU A 17 -4.17 -38.74 4.89
C LEU A 17 -5.17 -39.66 5.58
N VAL A 18 -4.65 -40.52 6.46
CA VAL A 18 -5.42 -41.12 7.55
C VAL A 18 -5.81 -39.97 8.49
N SER A 19 -6.95 -39.37 8.20
CA SER A 19 -7.74 -38.59 9.15
C SER A 19 -9.04 -39.36 9.36
N ALA A 20 -9.42 -39.53 10.62
CA ALA A 20 -10.52 -40.37 11.13
C ALA A 20 -11.72 -40.55 10.19
N PRO A 21 -12.36 -41.73 10.16
CA PRO A 21 -13.45 -42.03 9.23
C PRO A 21 -14.55 -40.99 9.38
N THR A 22 -14.67 -40.15 8.37
CA THR A 22 -15.85 -39.30 8.20
C THR A 22 -16.97 -40.27 7.86
N ALA A 23 -18.01 -40.33 8.70
CA ALA A 23 -19.12 -41.25 8.52
C ALA A 23 -19.60 -41.23 7.05
N LEU A 24 -19.74 -42.42 6.45
CA LEU A 24 -20.25 -42.60 5.09
C LEU A 24 -21.57 -41.84 4.96
N HIS A 25 -21.78 -41.20 3.80
CA HIS A 25 -23.07 -40.56 3.58
C HIS A 25 -24.11 -41.67 3.45
N ALA A 26 -25.18 -41.65 4.26
CA ALA A 26 -26.24 -42.65 4.19
C ALA A 26 -26.81 -42.69 2.75
N GLY A 27 -26.80 -43.87 2.11
CA GLY A 27 -27.20 -44.07 0.71
C GLY A 27 -26.06 -44.02 -0.34
N TYR A 28 -24.80 -43.87 0.06
CA TYR A 28 -23.66 -43.88 -0.89
C TYR A 28 -23.19 -45.32 -1.20
N THR A 29 -23.25 -45.71 -2.47
CA THR A 29 -22.69 -46.99 -2.97
C THR A 29 -21.81 -46.75 -4.19
N LYS A 30 -20.53 -47.11 -4.10
CA LYS A 30 -19.57 -47.03 -5.22
C LYS A 30 -20.03 -47.94 -6.37
N GLN A 31 -20.03 -47.40 -7.59
CA GLN A 31 -20.32 -48.11 -8.83
C GLN A 31 -19.03 -48.34 -9.64
N SER A 32 -19.14 -48.96 -10.82
CA SER A 32 -18.00 -49.17 -11.72
C SER A 32 -17.41 -47.88 -12.30
N THR A 33 -18.19 -46.79 -12.37
CA THR A 33 -17.74 -45.47 -12.82
C THR A 33 -18.08 -44.38 -11.82
N TRP A 34 -17.29 -43.30 -11.82
CA TRP A 34 -17.53 -42.15 -10.94
C TRP A 34 -18.83 -41.44 -11.32
N GLN A 35 -19.17 -41.40 -12.62
CA GLN A 35 -20.39 -40.75 -13.11
C GLN A 35 -21.64 -41.47 -12.61
N GLU A 36 -21.65 -42.80 -12.65
CA GLU A 36 -22.79 -43.58 -12.15
C GLU A 36 -22.90 -43.51 -10.63
N THR A 37 -21.76 -43.52 -9.93
CA THR A 37 -21.70 -43.29 -8.48
C THR A 37 -22.27 -41.91 -8.10
N ALA A 38 -21.83 -40.85 -8.79
CA ALA A 38 -22.31 -39.50 -8.56
C ALA A 38 -23.79 -39.34 -8.94
N ARG A 39 -24.24 -39.97 -10.03
CA ARG A 39 -25.63 -39.96 -10.48
C ARG A 39 -26.56 -40.54 -9.41
N LEU A 40 -26.25 -41.73 -8.89
CA LEU A 40 -27.09 -42.37 -7.87
C LEU A 40 -27.07 -41.59 -6.55
N ALA A 41 -25.87 -41.27 -6.03
CA ALA A 41 -25.72 -40.61 -4.74
C ALA A 41 -26.32 -39.19 -4.72
N LEU A 42 -26.07 -38.38 -5.75
CA LEU A 42 -26.63 -37.03 -5.84
C LEU A 42 -28.12 -37.05 -6.21
N GLY A 43 -28.55 -38.01 -7.03
CA GLY A 43 -29.95 -38.20 -7.40
C GLY A 43 -30.83 -38.55 -6.19
N GLU A 44 -30.40 -39.50 -5.37
CA GLU A 44 -31.09 -39.89 -4.13
C GLU A 44 -31.15 -38.72 -3.12
N MET A 45 -30.04 -37.98 -2.98
CA MET A 45 -29.99 -36.79 -2.14
C MET A 45 -31.01 -35.72 -2.59
N PHE A 46 -31.17 -35.50 -3.91
CA PHE A 46 -32.18 -34.58 -4.43
C PHE A 46 -33.62 -35.10 -4.28
N ALA A 47 -33.83 -36.42 -4.36
CA ALA A 47 -35.14 -37.04 -4.15
C ALA A 47 -35.65 -36.88 -2.70
N LYS A 48 -34.74 -36.88 -1.71
CA LYS A 48 -35.07 -36.68 -0.28
C LYS A 48 -35.31 -35.21 0.11
N SER A 49 -35.03 -34.25 -0.77
CA SER A 49 -35.25 -32.81 -0.52
C SER A 49 -36.56 -32.32 -1.15
N THR A 50 -37.68 -32.47 -0.46
CA THR A 50 -39.01 -32.05 -0.97
C THR A 50 -39.17 -30.52 -0.92
N PRO A 51 -39.64 -29.87 -1.99
CA PRO A 51 -39.97 -28.45 -1.94
C PRO A 51 -41.31 -28.18 -1.24
N GLY A 52 -41.27 -27.49 -0.09
CA GLY A 52 -42.43 -27.13 0.73
C GLY A 52 -42.03 -26.21 1.90
N THR A 53 -43.01 -25.74 2.68
CA THR A 53 -42.85 -24.86 3.85
C THR A 53 -41.68 -25.30 4.74
N GLN A 54 -40.73 -24.39 5.02
CA GLN A 54 -39.51 -24.73 5.77
C GLN A 54 -39.58 -24.22 7.21
N PRO A 55 -39.12 -24.98 8.20
CA PRO A 55 -38.99 -24.48 9.56
C PRO A 55 -37.90 -23.39 9.61
N GLY A 56 -38.26 -22.23 10.14
CA GLY A 56 -37.36 -21.14 10.47
C GLY A 56 -37.02 -21.09 11.96
N PRO A 57 -36.14 -20.16 12.38
CA PRO A 57 -35.77 -20.02 13.79
C PRO A 57 -36.99 -19.67 14.66
N ALA A 58 -36.90 -20.00 15.95
CA ALA A 58 -37.89 -19.62 16.96
C ALA A 58 -39.35 -19.98 16.59
N GLY A 59 -39.52 -21.15 15.95
CA GLY A 59 -40.82 -21.72 15.60
C GLY A 59 -41.52 -21.07 14.41
N THR A 60 -40.84 -20.20 13.64
CA THR A 60 -41.41 -19.63 12.42
C THR A 60 -41.53 -20.66 11.29
N GLU A 61 -42.49 -20.47 10.38
CA GLU A 61 -42.61 -21.24 9.14
C GLU A 61 -42.35 -20.34 7.94
N LEU A 62 -41.46 -20.77 7.04
CA LEU A 62 -41.04 -20.01 5.88
C LEU A 62 -41.70 -20.61 4.62
N GLY A 63 -42.71 -19.93 4.07
CA GLY A 63 -43.49 -20.39 2.91
C GLY A 63 -42.74 -20.29 1.58
N THR A 64 -43.28 -20.85 0.50
CA THR A 64 -42.65 -20.84 -0.84
C THR A 64 -42.38 -19.43 -1.36
N TRP A 65 -41.26 -19.24 -2.08
CA TRP A 65 -40.98 -18.00 -2.81
C TRP A 65 -41.85 -17.90 -4.06
N TYR A 66 -42.44 -16.73 -4.30
CA TYR A 66 -43.10 -16.37 -5.54
C TYR A 66 -42.29 -15.29 -6.24
N VAL A 67 -42.19 -15.35 -7.57
CA VAL A 67 -41.42 -14.40 -8.36
C VAL A 67 -42.29 -13.74 -9.43
N ALA A 68 -42.18 -12.43 -9.57
CA ALA A 68 -42.73 -11.65 -10.68
C ALA A 68 -41.64 -10.72 -11.25
N GLY A 69 -41.50 -10.71 -12.57
CA GLY A 69 -40.48 -9.93 -13.28
C GLY A 69 -39.73 -10.77 -14.34
N PRO A 70 -38.64 -10.22 -14.90
CA PRO A 70 -38.11 -8.88 -14.63
C PRO A 70 -39.06 -7.78 -15.15
N PHE A 71 -39.12 -6.66 -14.43
CA PHE A 71 -39.77 -5.43 -14.86
C PHE A 71 -38.71 -4.46 -15.39
N GLN A 72 -38.92 -3.96 -16.61
CA GLN A 72 -37.99 -3.01 -17.20
C GLN A 72 -38.08 -1.67 -16.49
N GLY A 73 -36.94 -1.14 -16.05
CA GLY A 73 -36.84 0.14 -15.37
C GLY A 73 -36.53 1.30 -16.32
N ASP A 74 -36.76 2.51 -15.82
CA ASP A 74 -36.40 3.75 -16.52
C ASP A 74 -34.86 3.90 -16.52
N LYS A 75 -34.27 4.08 -17.70
CA LYS A 75 -32.80 4.15 -17.88
C LYS A 75 -32.17 5.35 -17.16
N LYS A 76 -32.91 6.45 -16.95
CA LYS A 76 -32.46 7.65 -16.22
C LYS A 76 -32.64 7.47 -14.71
N LYS A 77 -33.77 6.91 -14.27
CA LYS A 77 -34.07 6.72 -12.83
C LYS A 77 -33.36 5.50 -12.21
N ARG A 78 -33.02 4.49 -13.02
CA ARG A 78 -32.32 3.25 -12.62
C ARG A 78 -32.90 2.64 -11.35
N PHE A 79 -32.11 2.51 -10.29
CA PHE A 79 -32.52 1.95 -9.00
C PHE A 79 -33.66 2.71 -8.30
N LYS A 80 -33.85 4.00 -8.65
CA LYS A 80 -34.96 4.84 -8.16
C LYS A 80 -36.26 4.64 -8.94
N THR A 81 -36.31 3.73 -9.92
CA THR A 81 -37.55 3.45 -10.66
C THR A 81 -38.61 2.88 -9.71
N VAL A 82 -39.83 3.44 -9.78
CA VAL A 82 -40.99 2.92 -9.07
C VAL A 82 -41.65 1.86 -9.94
N PHE A 83 -41.55 0.60 -9.54
CA PHE A 83 -42.11 -0.54 -10.27
C PHE A 83 -43.54 -0.87 -9.83
N PRO A 84 -44.34 -1.56 -10.66
CA PRO A 84 -45.72 -1.90 -10.31
C PRO A 84 -45.90 -2.60 -8.95
N PRO A 85 -45.06 -3.57 -8.54
CA PRO A 85 -45.21 -4.20 -7.22
C PRO A 85 -44.89 -3.29 -6.01
N MET A 86 -44.41 -2.06 -6.25
CA MET A 86 -44.20 -1.04 -5.20
C MET A 86 -45.42 -0.15 -4.99
N GLN A 87 -46.44 -0.23 -5.85
CA GLN A 87 -47.55 0.73 -5.91
C GLN A 87 -48.86 0.19 -5.30
N GLY A 88 -48.81 -0.86 -4.48
CA GLY A 88 -49.99 -1.44 -3.82
C GLY A 88 -49.68 -2.74 -3.08
N GLU A 89 -50.71 -3.37 -2.52
CA GLU A 89 -50.57 -4.68 -1.86
C GLU A 89 -50.27 -5.80 -2.85
N ILE A 90 -49.40 -6.72 -2.44
CA ILE A 90 -49.01 -7.86 -3.27
C ILE A 90 -49.97 -9.03 -3.04
N ASP A 91 -50.81 -9.29 -4.04
CA ASP A 91 -51.60 -10.51 -4.19
C ASP A 91 -50.94 -11.43 -5.23
N VAL A 92 -50.42 -12.58 -4.78
CA VAL A 92 -49.73 -13.53 -5.66
C VAL A 92 -50.67 -14.30 -6.58
N THR A 93 -51.98 -14.21 -6.39
CA THR A 93 -52.98 -14.86 -7.24
C THR A 93 -53.34 -14.01 -8.47
N LYS A 94 -53.02 -12.70 -8.42
CA LYS A 94 -53.33 -11.74 -9.49
C LYS A 94 -52.06 -11.32 -10.23
N PRO A 95 -52.14 -11.01 -11.54
CA PRO A 95 -51.03 -10.41 -12.26
C PRO A 95 -50.76 -8.98 -11.74
N CYS A 96 -49.49 -8.57 -11.72
CA CYS A 96 -49.06 -7.22 -11.35
C CYS A 96 -48.15 -6.68 -12.46
N GLY A 97 -48.47 -5.49 -13.00
CA GLY A 97 -47.70 -4.89 -14.10
C GLY A 97 -47.56 -5.79 -15.34
N GLY A 98 -48.61 -6.55 -15.67
CA GLY A 98 -48.61 -7.50 -16.79
C GLY A 98 -47.82 -8.80 -16.57
N LYS A 99 -47.28 -9.04 -15.36
CA LYS A 99 -46.54 -10.27 -15.01
C LYS A 99 -47.31 -11.07 -13.97
N ARG A 100 -47.40 -12.39 -14.15
CA ARG A 100 -47.95 -13.31 -13.15
C ARG A 100 -46.88 -13.70 -12.13
N TRP A 101 -47.29 -13.81 -10.86
CA TRP A 101 -46.43 -14.41 -9.84
C TRP A 101 -46.32 -15.92 -10.08
N THR A 102 -45.09 -16.42 -10.06
CA THR A 102 -44.81 -17.84 -10.26
C THR A 102 -44.18 -18.41 -8.99
N ALA A 103 -44.75 -19.49 -8.44
CA ALA A 103 -44.16 -20.21 -7.33
C ALA A 103 -42.79 -20.80 -7.75
N LYS A 104 -41.79 -20.65 -6.88
CA LYS A 104 -40.43 -21.18 -7.03
C LYS A 104 -40.08 -22.09 -5.84
N PRO A 105 -40.71 -23.28 -5.76
CA PRO A 105 -40.39 -24.28 -4.74
C PRO A 105 -38.89 -24.61 -4.64
N GLN A 106 -38.17 -24.50 -5.75
CA GLN A 106 -36.73 -24.74 -5.85
C GLN A 106 -35.83 -23.61 -5.35
N TYR A 107 -36.37 -22.46 -4.92
CA TYR A 107 -35.58 -21.36 -4.36
C TYR A 107 -35.39 -21.57 -2.86
N TRP A 108 -34.28 -22.22 -2.52
CA TRP A 108 -33.91 -22.55 -1.15
C TRP A 108 -33.23 -21.38 -0.43
N ASP A 109 -33.54 -21.19 0.85
CA ASP A 109 -32.81 -20.23 1.69
C ASP A 109 -31.37 -20.72 1.93
N GLY A 110 -30.45 -19.78 2.12
CA GLY A 110 -29.04 -20.08 2.33
C GLY A 110 -28.25 -20.38 1.06
N VAL A 111 -28.83 -20.14 -0.13
CA VAL A 111 -28.19 -20.34 -1.44
C VAL A 111 -28.33 -19.07 -2.28
N VAL A 112 -27.29 -18.77 -3.07
CA VAL A 112 -27.36 -17.71 -4.09
C VAL A 112 -28.08 -18.27 -5.32
N HIS A 113 -29.16 -17.62 -5.73
CA HIS A 113 -29.92 -17.98 -6.93
C HIS A 113 -29.67 -16.94 -8.02
N MET A 114 -29.17 -17.41 -9.16
CA MET A 114 -29.01 -16.57 -10.36
C MET A 114 -30.31 -16.56 -11.17
N MET A 115 -30.62 -15.40 -11.74
CA MET A 115 -31.82 -15.09 -12.53
C MET A 115 -31.42 -14.36 -13.81
N ARG A 116 -32.17 -14.58 -14.89
CA ARG A 116 -31.96 -13.90 -16.17
C ARG A 116 -32.81 -12.65 -16.25
N ALA A 117 -32.22 -11.51 -16.59
CA ALA A 117 -32.94 -10.28 -16.86
C ALA A 117 -32.18 -9.39 -17.86
N GLY A 118 -32.87 -8.37 -18.39
CA GLY A 118 -32.23 -7.31 -19.18
C GLY A 118 -31.60 -6.24 -18.27
N SER A 119 -30.76 -5.39 -18.86
CA SER A 119 -30.17 -4.24 -18.15
C SER A 119 -31.25 -3.30 -17.61
N TYR A 120 -30.98 -2.69 -16.45
CA TYR A 120 -31.88 -1.75 -15.77
C TYR A 120 -33.25 -2.36 -15.45
N SER A 121 -33.29 -3.49 -14.75
CA SER A 121 -34.56 -4.16 -14.43
C SER A 121 -34.64 -4.61 -12.98
N GLY A 122 -35.86 -4.63 -12.43
CA GLY A 122 -36.14 -5.14 -11.09
C GLY A 122 -36.89 -6.48 -11.16
N THR A 123 -36.47 -7.47 -10.39
CA THR A 123 -37.21 -8.73 -10.20
C THR A 123 -37.72 -8.80 -8.79
N PHE A 124 -39.01 -9.03 -8.58
CA PHE A 124 -39.60 -9.10 -7.25
C PHE A 124 -39.77 -10.54 -6.81
N LEU A 125 -39.36 -10.81 -5.58
CA LEU A 125 -39.58 -12.08 -4.91
C LEU A 125 -40.33 -11.84 -3.61
N THR A 126 -41.37 -12.63 -3.35
CA THR A 126 -42.17 -12.51 -2.13
C THR A 126 -42.44 -13.87 -1.51
N ARG A 127 -42.57 -13.91 -0.18
CA ARG A 127 -43.05 -15.09 0.56
C ARG A 127 -43.80 -14.69 1.82
N ILE A 128 -44.47 -15.66 2.44
CA ILE A 128 -45.02 -15.54 3.79
C ILE A 128 -44.07 -16.18 4.80
N ILE A 129 -43.83 -15.47 5.90
CA ILE A 129 -43.18 -15.96 7.13
C ILE A 129 -44.25 -15.99 8.20
N ARG A 130 -44.69 -17.18 8.60
CA ARG A 130 -45.66 -17.36 9.68
C ARG A 130 -44.93 -17.40 11.01
N SER A 131 -45.34 -16.57 11.96
CA SER A 131 -44.73 -16.48 13.29
C SER A 131 -45.72 -16.92 14.37
N PRO A 132 -45.34 -17.79 15.33
CA PRO A 132 -46.21 -18.21 16.42
C PRO A 132 -46.50 -17.10 17.45
N LYS A 133 -45.67 -16.05 17.48
CA LYS A 133 -45.76 -14.92 18.41
C LYS A 133 -45.15 -13.66 17.81
N ASP A 134 -45.38 -12.51 18.44
CA ASP A 134 -44.60 -11.31 18.16
C ASP A 134 -43.14 -11.57 18.54
N GLN A 135 -42.22 -11.46 17.58
CA GLN A 135 -40.80 -11.75 17.81
C GLN A 135 -39.90 -11.09 16.78
N MET A 136 -38.62 -10.99 17.11
CA MET A 136 -37.60 -10.46 16.21
C MET A 136 -36.66 -11.56 15.74
N ILE A 137 -36.56 -11.73 14.43
CA ILE A 137 -35.54 -12.59 13.82
C ILE A 137 -34.56 -11.74 13.01
N THR A 138 -33.46 -12.33 12.56
CA THR A 138 -32.48 -11.64 11.69
C THR A 138 -32.53 -12.27 10.30
N GLY A 139 -32.78 -11.45 9.28
CA GLY A 139 -32.63 -11.83 7.88
C GLY A 139 -31.25 -11.42 7.36
N TYR A 140 -30.62 -12.31 6.61
CA TYR A 140 -29.37 -12.09 5.88
C TYR A 140 -29.68 -12.14 4.39
N PHE A 141 -29.20 -11.15 3.65
CA PHE A 141 -29.58 -10.95 2.25
C PHE A 141 -28.33 -10.75 1.37
N GLY A 142 -28.53 -10.87 0.06
CA GLY A 142 -27.53 -10.54 -0.95
C GLY A 142 -28.16 -10.40 -2.33
N SER A 143 -27.49 -9.66 -3.19
CA SER A 143 -28.00 -9.28 -4.51
C SER A 143 -26.86 -9.04 -5.49
N ASP A 144 -27.14 -9.25 -6.77
CA ASP A 144 -26.35 -8.65 -7.85
C ASP A 144 -26.79 -7.20 -8.00
N ASP A 145 -25.84 -6.28 -8.14
CA ASP A 145 -26.05 -4.83 -8.14
C ASP A 145 -26.87 -4.36 -6.91
N GLY A 146 -27.96 -3.61 -7.11
CA GLY A 146 -28.75 -3.00 -6.04
C GLY A 146 -29.84 -3.91 -5.47
N MET A 147 -30.35 -3.61 -4.27
CA MET A 147 -31.51 -4.30 -3.70
C MET A 147 -32.36 -3.42 -2.79
N LYS A 148 -33.68 -3.63 -2.87
CA LYS A 148 -34.64 -3.20 -1.84
C LYS A 148 -35.33 -4.38 -1.18
N ALA A 149 -35.74 -4.23 0.07
CA ALA A 149 -36.55 -5.23 0.78
C ALA A 149 -37.60 -4.57 1.67
N TRP A 150 -38.75 -5.22 1.81
CA TRP A 150 -39.88 -4.78 2.63
C TRP A 150 -40.40 -5.93 3.50
N LEU A 151 -40.76 -5.62 4.74
CA LEU A 151 -41.50 -6.51 5.64
C LEU A 151 -42.85 -5.86 5.96
N ASN A 152 -43.95 -6.54 5.63
CA ASN A 152 -45.31 -6.04 5.81
C ASN A 152 -45.49 -4.61 5.24
N GLY A 153 -44.94 -4.36 4.05
CA GLY A 153 -45.00 -3.06 3.36
C GLY A 153 -43.98 -2.01 3.84
N LYS A 154 -43.31 -2.21 4.98
CA LYS A 154 -42.28 -1.28 5.48
C LYS A 154 -40.90 -1.61 4.89
N GLU A 155 -40.24 -0.62 4.27
CA GLU A 155 -38.89 -0.77 3.73
C GLU A 155 -37.88 -1.04 4.86
N ILE A 156 -37.03 -2.06 4.67
CA ILE A 156 -36.01 -2.50 5.63
C ILE A 156 -34.59 -2.52 5.06
N ILE A 157 -34.42 -2.50 3.73
CA ILE A 157 -33.12 -2.42 3.02
C ILE A 157 -33.32 -1.59 1.75
N SER A 158 -32.37 -0.71 1.42
CA SER A 158 -32.39 0.09 0.18
C SER A 158 -30.97 0.56 -0.20
N HIS A 159 -30.20 -0.28 -0.90
CA HIS A 159 -28.82 0.01 -1.28
C HIS A 159 -28.59 -0.23 -2.79
N ASP A 160 -27.97 0.74 -3.47
CA ASP A 160 -27.57 0.67 -4.88
C ASP A 160 -26.04 0.50 -4.98
N VAL A 161 -25.57 -0.76 -5.05
CA VAL A 161 -24.14 -1.07 -4.99
C VAL A 161 -23.76 -2.05 -6.10
N PRO A 162 -22.99 -1.66 -7.13
CA PRO A 162 -22.59 -2.59 -8.20
C PRO A 162 -21.68 -3.72 -7.68
N ARG A 163 -22.21 -4.95 -7.57
CA ARG A 163 -21.51 -6.13 -7.04
C ARG A 163 -22.21 -7.41 -7.46
N GLY A 164 -21.50 -8.55 -7.54
CA GLY A 164 -22.16 -9.85 -7.73
C GLY A 164 -22.92 -10.32 -6.48
N PRO A 165 -23.90 -11.24 -6.61
CA PRO A 165 -24.67 -11.75 -5.49
C PRO A 165 -23.81 -12.66 -4.62
N SER A 166 -23.78 -12.42 -3.31
CA SER A 166 -23.07 -13.25 -2.33
C SER A 166 -23.84 -13.37 -1.03
N PRO A 167 -23.62 -14.44 -0.24
CA PRO A 167 -24.25 -14.59 1.07
C PRO A 167 -23.92 -13.43 2.02
N ASN A 168 -24.91 -13.04 2.85
CA ASN A 168 -24.73 -12.11 3.97
C ASN A 168 -24.16 -10.72 3.62
N GLN A 169 -24.32 -10.29 2.38
CA GLN A 169 -23.91 -8.94 1.96
C GLN A 169 -24.68 -7.85 2.68
N GLU A 170 -25.93 -8.15 3.07
CA GLU A 170 -26.78 -7.28 3.88
C GLU A 170 -27.38 -8.07 5.04
N LYS A 171 -27.78 -7.37 6.11
CA LYS A 171 -28.52 -7.94 7.23
C LYS A 171 -29.58 -6.96 7.72
N ALA A 172 -30.77 -7.46 8.06
CA ALA A 172 -31.83 -6.65 8.65
C ALA A 172 -32.54 -7.42 9.78
N LYS A 173 -33.00 -6.68 10.79
CA LYS A 173 -33.88 -7.23 11.83
C LYS A 173 -35.31 -7.28 11.28
N LEU A 174 -35.94 -8.44 11.38
CA LEU A 174 -37.31 -8.68 10.93
C LEU A 174 -38.21 -8.72 12.16
N ALA A 175 -38.95 -7.63 12.38
CA ALA A 175 -39.95 -7.53 13.45
C ALA A 175 -41.23 -8.22 13.00
N LEU A 176 -41.38 -9.50 13.35
CA LEU A 176 -42.53 -10.32 12.97
C LEU A 176 -43.67 -10.14 13.96
N LYS A 177 -44.89 -10.03 13.45
CA LYS A 177 -46.14 -10.14 14.22
C LYS A 177 -46.61 -11.59 14.27
N LYS A 178 -47.34 -11.96 15.33
CA LYS A 178 -48.03 -13.26 15.39
C LYS A 178 -48.90 -13.43 14.14
N GLY A 179 -48.81 -14.59 13.48
CA GLY A 179 -49.47 -14.87 12.20
C GLY A 179 -48.57 -14.65 10.99
N ASP A 180 -49.16 -14.34 9.84
CA ASP A 180 -48.48 -14.26 8.55
C ASP A 180 -47.81 -12.90 8.35
N ASN A 181 -46.52 -12.91 8.01
CA ASN A 181 -45.73 -11.73 7.69
C ASN A 181 -45.21 -11.83 6.26
N ARG A 182 -45.43 -10.81 5.43
CA ARG A 182 -44.98 -10.80 4.04
C ARG A 182 -43.60 -10.18 3.93
N LEU A 183 -42.64 -10.98 3.48
CA LEU A 183 -41.31 -10.50 3.09
C LEU A 183 -41.26 -10.37 1.57
N THR A 184 -40.89 -9.19 1.09
CA THR A 184 -40.69 -8.91 -0.34
C THR A 184 -39.29 -8.36 -0.55
N ILE A 185 -38.59 -8.86 -1.58
CA ILE A 185 -37.26 -8.39 -1.97
C ILE A 185 -37.24 -8.06 -3.46
N MET A 186 -36.43 -7.09 -3.83
CA MET A 186 -36.24 -6.64 -5.20
C MET A 186 -34.75 -6.42 -5.46
N PRO A 187 -34.01 -7.44 -5.94
CA PRO A 187 -32.75 -7.23 -6.62
C PRO A 187 -32.96 -6.43 -7.91
N PHE A 188 -32.09 -5.44 -8.14
CA PHE A 188 -32.11 -4.54 -9.28
C PHE A 188 -30.85 -4.75 -10.12
N ASN A 189 -31.02 -5.13 -11.38
CA ASN A 189 -29.96 -5.45 -12.32
C ASN A 189 -29.53 -4.22 -13.13
N ASN A 190 -28.24 -3.88 -13.12
CA ASN A 190 -27.68 -2.86 -14.02
C ASN A 190 -27.41 -3.45 -15.41
N SER A 191 -26.79 -4.63 -15.50
CA SER A 191 -26.47 -5.27 -16.78
C SER A 191 -26.20 -6.77 -16.65
N GLY A 192 -26.54 -7.56 -17.67
CA GLY A 192 -26.27 -9.01 -17.69
C GLY A 192 -27.29 -9.82 -16.87
N GLY A 193 -26.88 -10.98 -16.36
CA GLY A 193 -27.69 -11.74 -15.40
C GLY A 193 -27.57 -11.12 -13.99
N HIS A 194 -28.54 -11.41 -13.11
CA HIS A 194 -28.53 -10.93 -11.72
C HIS A 194 -28.90 -12.06 -10.77
N GLY A 195 -28.88 -11.86 -9.46
CA GLY A 195 -29.22 -12.90 -8.51
C GLY A 195 -29.63 -12.36 -7.15
N PHE A 196 -30.14 -13.25 -6.31
CA PHE A 196 -30.50 -12.94 -4.94
C PHE A 196 -30.06 -14.03 -3.96
N TYR A 197 -30.03 -13.66 -2.70
CA TYR A 197 -29.69 -14.51 -1.58
C TYR A 197 -30.56 -14.13 -0.37
N PHE A 198 -31.09 -15.12 0.36
CA PHE A 198 -31.78 -14.91 1.64
C PHE A 198 -31.51 -16.05 2.61
N SER A 199 -31.33 -15.75 3.90
CA SER A 199 -31.35 -16.73 4.99
C SER A 199 -31.71 -16.11 6.32
N THR A 200 -32.22 -16.92 7.24
CA THR A 200 -32.41 -16.56 8.66
C THR A 200 -31.26 -17.05 9.55
N ASN A 201 -30.20 -17.64 8.97
CA ASN A 201 -29.02 -18.16 9.68
C ASN A 201 -27.75 -17.36 9.31
N LYS A 202 -26.97 -16.97 10.33
CA LYS A 202 -25.70 -16.21 10.19
C LYS A 202 -24.58 -16.98 9.49
N LYS A 203 -24.57 -18.31 9.54
CA LYS A 203 -23.59 -19.18 8.86
C LYS A 203 -24.25 -20.00 7.74
N PRO A 204 -24.77 -19.36 6.70
CA PRO A 204 -25.47 -20.06 5.65
C PRO A 204 -24.46 -20.58 4.62
N GLY A 205 -24.07 -21.84 4.80
CA GLY A 205 -23.68 -22.71 3.71
C GLY A 205 -24.77 -23.78 3.66
N SER A 206 -25.39 -23.97 2.50
CA SER A 206 -26.44 -24.98 2.39
C SER A 206 -25.96 -26.30 2.98
N LYS A 207 -26.76 -26.91 3.88
CA LYS A 207 -26.61 -28.34 4.21
C LYS A 207 -26.35 -29.12 2.92
N ARG A 208 -27.01 -28.74 1.82
CA ARG A 208 -26.79 -29.24 0.46
C ARG A 208 -25.36 -29.09 -0.10
N LYS A 209 -24.65 -27.96 0.01
CA LYS A 209 -23.26 -27.80 -0.47
C LYS A 209 -22.30 -28.61 0.39
N ASN A 210 -22.58 -28.74 1.68
CA ASN A 210 -21.81 -29.61 2.57
C ASN A 210 -22.12 -31.10 2.29
N LEU A 211 -23.37 -31.46 1.98
CA LEU A 211 -23.79 -32.81 1.57
C LEU A 211 -23.22 -33.17 0.18
N THR A 212 -23.39 -32.32 -0.83
CA THR A 212 -22.81 -32.54 -2.16
C THR A 212 -21.30 -32.51 -2.11
N ALA A 213 -20.67 -31.63 -1.31
CA ALA A 213 -19.22 -31.66 -1.10
C ALA A 213 -18.78 -32.95 -0.41
N GLY A 214 -19.54 -33.45 0.58
CA GLY A 214 -19.28 -34.74 1.23
C GLY A 214 -19.38 -35.92 0.26
N ILE A 215 -20.41 -35.96 -0.58
CA ILE A 215 -20.56 -36.95 -1.65
C ILE A 215 -19.41 -36.82 -2.66
N TRP A 216 -19.13 -35.62 -3.16
CA TRP A 216 -18.02 -35.38 -4.09
C TRP A 216 -16.65 -35.72 -3.49
N GLN A 217 -16.45 -35.53 -2.18
CA GLN A 217 -15.23 -35.94 -1.50
C GLN A 217 -15.10 -37.46 -1.46
N GLN A 218 -16.19 -38.19 -1.24
CA GLN A 218 -16.20 -39.66 -1.30
C GLN A 218 -15.99 -40.17 -2.72
N VAL A 219 -16.68 -39.61 -3.73
CA VAL A 219 -16.46 -39.97 -5.14
C VAL A 219 -15.00 -39.68 -5.55
N ARG A 220 -14.45 -38.53 -5.19
CA ARG A 220 -13.05 -38.21 -5.51
C ARG A 220 -12.05 -39.15 -4.84
N ARG A 221 -12.33 -39.59 -3.61
CA ARG A 221 -11.49 -40.58 -2.91
C ARG A 221 -11.55 -41.93 -3.60
N ASP A 222 -12.72 -42.37 -4.02
CA ASP A 222 -12.94 -43.70 -4.61
C ASP A 222 -12.46 -43.80 -6.07
N PHE A 223 -12.29 -42.65 -6.75
CA PHE A 223 -11.83 -42.51 -8.13
C PHE A 223 -10.69 -41.48 -8.26
N PRO A 224 -9.49 -41.80 -7.75
CA PRO A 224 -8.37 -40.84 -7.64
C PRO A 224 -7.65 -40.53 -8.97
N GLN A 225 -8.02 -41.20 -10.07
CA GLN A 225 -7.29 -41.08 -11.33
C GLN A 225 -7.37 -39.63 -11.88
N PRO A 226 -6.25 -39.02 -12.34
CA PRO A 226 -6.22 -37.61 -12.76
C PRO A 226 -7.28 -37.25 -13.81
N LYS A 227 -7.53 -38.14 -14.77
CA LYS A 227 -8.56 -37.97 -15.80
C LYS A 227 -9.97 -37.91 -15.20
N ALA A 228 -10.27 -38.79 -14.23
CA ALA A 228 -11.56 -38.79 -13.54
C ALA A 228 -11.73 -37.52 -12.70
N GLN A 229 -10.68 -37.11 -11.98
CA GLN A 229 -10.67 -35.85 -11.22
C GLN A 229 -10.98 -34.65 -12.10
N GLN A 230 -10.27 -34.49 -13.23
CA GLN A 230 -10.51 -33.38 -14.17
C GLN A 230 -11.93 -33.37 -14.74
N GLN A 231 -12.50 -34.53 -15.07
CA GLN A 231 -13.85 -34.62 -15.58
C GLN A 231 -14.90 -34.27 -14.51
N MET A 232 -14.77 -34.83 -13.31
CA MET A 232 -15.61 -34.48 -12.14
C MET A 232 -15.61 -32.98 -11.91
N ASP A 233 -14.44 -32.42 -12.05
CA ASP A 233 -14.15 -31.04 -11.82
C ASP A 233 -14.79 -30.10 -12.86
N TRP A 234 -14.65 -30.40 -14.16
CA TRP A 234 -15.36 -29.68 -15.21
C TRP A 234 -16.88 -29.79 -15.05
N GLU A 235 -17.40 -31.00 -14.85
CA GLU A 235 -18.84 -31.24 -14.77
C GLU A 235 -19.48 -30.67 -13.50
N ALA A 236 -18.75 -30.69 -12.37
CA ALA A 236 -19.18 -30.00 -11.16
C ALA A 236 -19.16 -28.47 -11.36
N GLY A 237 -18.14 -27.95 -12.04
CA GLY A 237 -17.98 -26.52 -12.32
C GLY A 237 -19.05 -25.97 -13.26
N ASP A 238 -19.37 -26.71 -14.32
CA ASP A 238 -20.46 -26.40 -15.26
C ASP A 238 -21.84 -26.85 -14.73
N ARG A 239 -21.90 -27.26 -13.45
CA ARG A 239 -23.13 -27.59 -12.70
C ARG A 239 -23.97 -28.71 -13.31
N ILE A 240 -23.36 -29.61 -14.06
CA ILE A 240 -24.03 -30.76 -14.70
C ILE A 240 -24.79 -31.59 -13.64
N TRP A 241 -24.11 -31.96 -12.55
CA TRP A 241 -24.66 -32.76 -11.46
C TRP A 241 -25.08 -31.96 -10.22
N ASN A 242 -24.55 -30.75 -10.05
CA ASN A 242 -24.74 -29.96 -8.83
C ASN A 242 -26.13 -29.29 -8.74
N ASP A 243 -26.78 -29.09 -9.89
CA ASP A 243 -28.15 -28.59 -9.96
C ASP A 243 -29.16 -29.75 -9.82
N PRO A 244 -30.29 -29.54 -9.11
CA PRO A 244 -31.22 -30.63 -8.82
C PRO A 244 -31.81 -31.20 -10.10
N TRP A 245 -32.04 -32.52 -10.12
CA TRP A 245 -32.62 -33.25 -11.23
C TRP A 245 -33.40 -34.46 -10.70
N LYS A 246 -34.38 -34.96 -11.45
CA LYS A 246 -35.19 -36.12 -11.04
C LYS A 246 -34.45 -37.39 -11.38
N GLN A 247 -34.23 -38.29 -10.41
CA GLN A 247 -33.62 -39.59 -10.67
C GLN A 247 -34.41 -40.33 -11.78
N GLY A 248 -33.70 -40.75 -12.84
CA GLY A 248 -34.28 -41.32 -14.06
C GLY A 248 -34.51 -40.34 -15.22
N ASP A 249 -34.46 -39.03 -15.00
CA ASP A 249 -34.59 -38.01 -16.07
C ASP A 249 -33.24 -37.70 -16.74
N LEU A 250 -32.78 -38.62 -17.57
CA LEU A 250 -31.52 -38.49 -18.31
C LEU A 250 -31.58 -37.38 -19.39
N THR A 251 -32.79 -37.01 -19.84
CA THR A 251 -33.01 -35.95 -20.82
C THR A 251 -32.57 -34.59 -20.28
N THR A 252 -32.84 -34.31 -19.01
CA THR A 252 -32.39 -33.08 -18.34
C THR A 252 -30.86 -33.00 -18.27
N LEU A 253 -30.19 -34.11 -17.96
CA LEU A 253 -28.72 -34.16 -17.95
C LEU A 253 -28.14 -33.98 -19.37
N ALA A 254 -28.73 -34.63 -20.38
CA ALA A 254 -28.30 -34.49 -21.77
C ALA A 254 -28.39 -33.04 -22.27
N LYS A 255 -29.49 -32.33 -21.95
CA LYS A 255 -29.64 -30.90 -22.27
C LYS A 255 -28.58 -30.02 -21.58
N ARG A 256 -28.15 -30.37 -20.37
CA ARG A 256 -27.08 -29.65 -19.66
C ARG A 256 -25.73 -29.83 -20.34
N TYR A 257 -25.39 -31.05 -20.78
CA TYR A 257 -24.16 -31.27 -21.55
C TYR A 257 -24.12 -30.46 -22.84
N VAL A 258 -25.23 -30.39 -23.58
CA VAL A 258 -25.32 -29.54 -24.79
C VAL A 258 -25.16 -28.06 -24.45
N ALA A 259 -25.82 -27.59 -23.39
CA ALA A 259 -25.70 -26.20 -22.94
C ALA A 259 -24.28 -25.84 -22.47
N ALA A 260 -23.56 -26.79 -21.87
CA ALA A 260 -22.20 -26.63 -21.40
C ALA A 260 -21.14 -26.87 -22.48
N THR A 261 -21.52 -27.37 -23.66
CA THR A 261 -20.65 -27.51 -24.83
C THR A 261 -20.55 -26.14 -25.53
N ARG A 262 -19.36 -25.55 -25.53
CA ARG A 262 -19.13 -24.13 -25.90
C ARG A 262 -18.52 -23.94 -27.29
N VAL A 263 -17.95 -25.01 -27.86
CA VAL A 263 -17.42 -25.01 -29.22
C VAL A 263 -18.52 -25.45 -30.18
N GLU A 264 -18.84 -24.59 -31.14
CA GLU A 264 -20.05 -24.72 -31.97
C GLU A 264 -20.10 -26.03 -32.78
N SER A 265 -18.96 -26.48 -33.32
CA SER A 265 -18.88 -27.73 -34.10
C SER A 265 -19.23 -28.97 -33.26
N PHE A 266 -18.78 -29.04 -32.01
CA PHE A 266 -19.11 -30.14 -31.09
C PHE A 266 -20.54 -30.01 -30.59
N LYS A 267 -21.02 -28.78 -30.37
CA LYS A 267 -22.41 -28.50 -29.96
C LYS A 267 -23.43 -28.88 -31.04
N ALA A 268 -23.11 -28.60 -32.32
CA ALA A 268 -23.91 -29.01 -33.47
C ALA A 268 -24.04 -30.54 -33.56
N LYS A 269 -22.97 -31.28 -33.24
CA LYS A 269 -22.99 -32.75 -33.13
C LYS A 269 -23.72 -33.25 -31.88
N ALA A 270 -23.66 -32.51 -30.78
CA ALA A 270 -24.27 -32.89 -29.51
C ALA A 270 -25.80 -32.70 -29.47
N THR A 271 -26.30 -31.66 -30.13
CA THR A 271 -27.72 -31.29 -30.15
C THR A 271 -28.66 -32.41 -30.64
N PRO A 272 -28.42 -33.10 -31.78
CA PRO A 272 -29.30 -34.18 -32.22
C PRO A 272 -29.27 -35.41 -31.30
N LEU A 273 -28.10 -35.74 -30.74
CA LEU A 273 -27.91 -36.86 -29.81
C LEU A 273 -28.63 -36.65 -28.47
N ALA A 274 -28.72 -35.41 -27.98
CA ALA A 274 -29.48 -35.11 -26.77
C ALA A 274 -30.99 -35.32 -26.92
N LYS A 275 -31.55 -35.19 -28.12
CA LYS A 275 -32.98 -35.43 -28.39
C LYS A 275 -33.35 -36.92 -28.32
N THR A 276 -32.40 -37.81 -28.58
CA THR A 276 -32.62 -39.27 -28.63
C THR A 276 -32.02 -40.03 -27.43
N CYS A 277 -31.48 -39.31 -26.45
CA CYS A 277 -30.80 -39.89 -25.29
C CYS A 277 -31.78 -40.56 -24.31
N LYS A 278 -31.90 -41.89 -24.39
CA LYS A 278 -32.76 -42.72 -23.51
C LYS A 278 -32.00 -43.52 -22.44
N GLY A 279 -30.67 -43.46 -22.40
CA GLY A 279 -29.84 -44.28 -21.50
C GLY A 279 -28.39 -43.80 -21.38
N GLU A 280 -27.60 -44.50 -20.56
CA GLU A 280 -26.22 -44.13 -20.21
C GLU A 280 -25.28 -44.06 -21.42
N ALA A 281 -25.51 -44.90 -22.44
CA ALA A 281 -24.78 -44.84 -23.71
C ALA A 281 -24.93 -43.48 -24.42
N GLY A 282 -26.14 -42.92 -24.43
CA GLY A 282 -26.41 -41.58 -24.99
C GLY A 282 -25.71 -40.47 -24.21
N LEU A 283 -25.74 -40.53 -22.87
CA LEU A 283 -25.00 -39.60 -22.02
C LEU A 283 -23.49 -39.73 -22.17
N THR A 284 -22.98 -40.93 -22.47
CA THR A 284 -21.55 -41.16 -22.74
C THR A 284 -21.10 -40.46 -24.02
N ALA A 285 -21.90 -40.57 -25.09
CA ALA A 285 -21.65 -39.84 -26.34
C ALA A 285 -21.67 -38.31 -26.13
N MET A 286 -22.57 -37.80 -25.27
CA MET A 286 -22.62 -36.39 -24.88
C MET A 286 -21.42 -35.92 -24.07
N ARG A 287 -21.01 -36.69 -23.07
CA ARG A 287 -19.79 -36.41 -22.30
C ARG A 287 -18.56 -36.31 -23.19
N LYS A 288 -18.43 -37.20 -24.19
CA LYS A 288 -17.29 -37.17 -25.11
C LYS A 288 -17.18 -35.84 -25.86
N LEU A 289 -18.27 -35.35 -26.43
CA LEU A 289 -18.28 -34.07 -27.16
C LEU A 289 -18.09 -32.87 -26.22
N TYR A 290 -18.70 -32.92 -25.03
CA TYR A 290 -18.50 -31.92 -23.98
C TYR A 290 -17.02 -31.84 -23.57
N TYR A 291 -16.36 -32.96 -23.27
CA TYR A 291 -14.94 -32.97 -22.90
C TYR A 291 -14.04 -32.46 -24.01
N LEU A 292 -14.28 -32.83 -25.27
CA LEU A 292 -13.53 -32.28 -26.39
C LEU A 292 -13.70 -30.77 -26.49
N SER A 293 -14.92 -30.25 -26.28
CA SER A 293 -15.16 -28.81 -26.23
C SER A 293 -14.42 -28.11 -25.10
N ARG A 294 -14.38 -28.71 -23.91
CA ARG A 294 -13.58 -28.21 -22.78
C ARG A 294 -12.10 -28.20 -23.11
N MET A 295 -11.59 -29.31 -23.65
CA MET A 295 -10.19 -29.47 -24.06
C MET A 295 -9.78 -28.45 -25.14
N SER A 296 -10.69 -28.02 -26.02
CA SER A 296 -10.42 -26.95 -26.98
C SER A 296 -10.25 -25.57 -26.33
N GLU A 297 -11.09 -25.21 -25.34
CA GLU A 297 -10.88 -23.98 -24.54
C GLU A 297 -9.54 -24.03 -23.81
N GLU A 298 -9.16 -25.25 -23.41
CA GLU A 298 -7.95 -25.54 -22.68
C GLU A 298 -6.68 -25.36 -23.60
N VAL A 299 -6.76 -25.58 -24.91
CA VAL A 299 -5.57 -25.46 -25.77
C VAL A 299 -4.95 -24.06 -25.80
N ALA A 300 -5.77 -23.01 -25.77
CA ALA A 300 -5.29 -21.64 -25.82
C ALA A 300 -4.37 -21.28 -24.63
N ASN A 301 -4.69 -21.72 -23.41
CA ASN A 301 -3.79 -21.45 -22.28
C ASN A 301 -2.58 -22.41 -22.24
N VAL A 302 -2.63 -23.58 -22.90
CA VAL A 302 -1.41 -24.39 -23.12
C VAL A 302 -0.47 -23.64 -24.04
N GLN A 303 -0.97 -23.16 -25.17
CA GLN A 303 -0.19 -22.41 -26.13
C GLN A 303 0.47 -21.18 -25.48
N ALA A 304 -0.29 -20.42 -24.69
CA ALA A 304 0.25 -19.29 -23.94
C ALA A 304 1.28 -19.67 -22.85
N SER A 305 1.30 -20.94 -22.39
CA SER A 305 2.26 -21.43 -21.39
C SER A 305 3.57 -21.97 -21.99
N VAL A 306 3.64 -22.08 -23.31
CA VAL A 306 4.80 -22.57 -24.07
C VAL A 306 5.52 -21.37 -24.67
N ASP A 307 6.51 -20.85 -23.95
CA ASP A 307 7.32 -19.70 -24.38
C ASP A 307 8.66 -20.16 -24.95
N ILE A 308 8.62 -20.65 -26.19
CA ILE A 308 9.81 -21.06 -26.95
C ILE A 308 10.82 -19.91 -27.09
N PRO A 309 10.40 -18.66 -27.40
CA PRO A 309 11.32 -17.51 -27.45
C PRO A 309 12.09 -17.29 -26.16
N ALA A 310 11.45 -17.37 -24.98
CA ALA A 310 12.11 -17.27 -23.68
C ALA A 310 13.18 -18.35 -23.50
N LEU A 311 12.87 -19.60 -23.82
CA LEU A 311 13.81 -20.70 -23.70
C LEU A 311 15.00 -20.55 -24.66
N ARG A 312 14.77 -20.08 -25.89
CA ARG A 312 15.84 -19.78 -26.86
C ARG A 312 16.76 -18.67 -26.38
N ARG A 313 16.23 -17.59 -25.79
CA ARG A 313 17.04 -16.50 -25.21
C ARG A 313 17.95 -17.02 -24.11
N ALA A 314 17.41 -17.83 -23.20
CA ALA A 314 18.20 -18.45 -22.14
C ALA A 314 19.25 -19.42 -22.69
N LEU A 315 18.91 -20.25 -23.68
CA LEU A 315 19.87 -21.15 -24.33
C LEU A 315 21.01 -20.38 -25.00
N ALA A 316 20.71 -19.28 -25.70
CA ALA A 316 21.71 -18.43 -26.34
C ALA A 316 22.63 -17.77 -25.30
N ASP A 317 22.06 -17.29 -24.18
CA ASP A 317 22.84 -16.77 -23.06
C ASP A 317 23.78 -17.83 -22.47
N LEU A 318 23.27 -19.02 -22.15
CA LEU A 318 24.06 -20.09 -21.55
C LEU A 318 25.18 -20.56 -22.49
N SER A 319 24.87 -20.76 -23.77
CA SER A 319 25.84 -21.22 -24.77
C SER A 319 26.94 -20.19 -25.01
N SER A 320 26.58 -18.89 -25.03
CA SER A 320 27.55 -17.82 -25.28
C SER A 320 28.45 -17.53 -24.08
N ARG A 321 27.90 -17.48 -22.86
CA ARG A 321 28.66 -17.12 -21.64
C ARG A 321 29.49 -18.27 -21.09
N TYR A 322 29.00 -19.50 -21.19
CA TYR A 322 29.64 -20.62 -20.51
C TYR A 322 30.37 -21.59 -21.44
N ARG A 323 30.18 -21.49 -22.77
CA ARG A 323 30.89 -22.28 -23.80
C ARG A 323 31.11 -23.74 -23.38
N ASP A 324 32.36 -24.11 -23.04
CA ASP A 324 32.78 -25.47 -22.69
C ASP A 324 32.09 -26.03 -21.45
N ARG A 325 31.61 -25.18 -20.52
CA ARG A 325 30.82 -25.59 -19.35
C ARG A 325 29.35 -25.88 -19.69
N TYR A 326 28.89 -25.59 -20.91
CA TYR A 326 27.55 -25.89 -21.40
C TYR A 326 27.60 -26.64 -22.76
N PRO A 327 28.18 -27.85 -22.81
CA PRO A 327 28.56 -28.51 -24.07
C PRO A 327 27.35 -28.99 -24.91
N ARG A 328 26.16 -29.08 -24.31
CA ARG A 328 24.94 -29.59 -24.96
C ARG A 328 24.12 -28.52 -25.70
N GLY A 329 24.67 -27.31 -25.89
CA GLY A 329 23.94 -26.19 -26.50
C GLY A 329 23.38 -26.49 -27.90
N GLU A 330 24.16 -27.16 -28.76
CA GLU A 330 23.71 -27.55 -30.11
C GLU A 330 22.62 -28.64 -30.07
N GLU A 331 22.81 -29.66 -29.23
CA GLU A 331 21.80 -30.70 -28.99
C GLU A 331 20.46 -30.07 -28.55
N PHE A 332 20.50 -29.15 -27.58
CA PHE A 332 19.32 -28.45 -27.10
C PHE A 332 18.68 -27.56 -28.15
N THR A 333 19.47 -26.90 -29.00
CA THR A 333 18.95 -26.13 -30.15
C THR A 333 18.12 -27.01 -31.06
N ASN A 334 18.65 -28.19 -31.42
CA ASN A 334 17.96 -29.16 -32.27
C ASN A 334 16.68 -29.70 -31.62
N ARG A 335 16.71 -29.99 -30.31
CA ARG A 335 15.53 -30.43 -29.55
C ARG A 335 14.43 -29.35 -29.47
N ILE A 336 14.80 -28.09 -29.29
CA ILE A 336 13.84 -26.97 -29.32
C ILE A 336 13.23 -26.82 -30.72
N ASN A 337 14.05 -26.89 -31.78
CA ASN A 337 13.55 -26.84 -33.16
C ASN A 337 12.54 -27.97 -33.46
N ALA A 338 12.84 -29.18 -33.00
CA ALA A 338 11.95 -30.33 -33.17
C ALA A 338 10.63 -30.16 -32.38
N PHE A 339 10.72 -29.71 -31.13
CA PHE A 339 9.54 -29.45 -30.30
C PHE A 339 8.66 -28.35 -30.89
N GLU A 340 9.24 -27.25 -31.38
CA GLU A 340 8.50 -26.14 -32.00
C GLU A 340 7.64 -26.61 -33.19
N LYS A 341 8.23 -27.39 -34.10
CA LYS A 341 7.51 -28.01 -35.23
C LYS A 341 6.38 -28.92 -34.76
N GLN A 342 6.63 -29.75 -33.73
CA GLN A 342 5.61 -30.63 -33.16
C GLN A 342 4.47 -29.83 -32.54
N ALA A 343 4.79 -28.79 -31.75
CA ALA A 343 3.83 -27.95 -31.07
C ALA A 343 2.95 -27.18 -32.07
N GLU A 344 3.56 -26.57 -33.09
CA GLU A 344 2.84 -25.84 -34.15
C GLU A 344 1.85 -26.74 -34.89
N ALA A 345 2.28 -27.94 -35.29
CA ALA A 345 1.42 -28.92 -35.95
C ALA A 345 0.25 -29.32 -35.04
N LEU A 346 0.51 -29.57 -33.76
CA LEU A 346 -0.51 -30.00 -32.80
C LEU A 346 -1.50 -28.88 -32.46
N PHE A 347 -1.02 -27.65 -32.26
CA PHE A 347 -1.89 -26.48 -32.04
C PHE A 347 -2.76 -26.20 -33.25
N THR A 348 -2.22 -26.27 -34.46
CA THR A 348 -2.98 -26.09 -35.70
C THR A 348 -4.08 -27.17 -35.84
N ALA A 349 -3.73 -28.43 -35.58
CA ALA A 349 -4.71 -29.52 -35.61
C ALA A 349 -5.80 -29.37 -34.53
N ALA A 350 -5.46 -28.89 -33.35
CA ALA A 350 -6.40 -28.73 -32.24
C ALA A 350 -7.27 -27.47 -32.31
N LEU A 351 -6.72 -26.32 -32.71
CA LEU A 351 -7.43 -25.04 -32.74
C LEU A 351 -8.18 -24.82 -34.05
N THR A 352 -7.52 -25.09 -35.18
CA THR A 352 -8.10 -24.85 -36.51
C THR A 352 -8.93 -26.04 -36.99
N LYS A 353 -8.39 -27.26 -36.88
CA LYS A 353 -9.08 -28.48 -37.37
C LYS A 353 -9.95 -29.15 -36.30
N GLN A 354 -9.83 -28.74 -35.03
CA GLN A 354 -10.54 -29.31 -33.88
C GLN A 354 -10.46 -30.84 -33.82
N ASP A 355 -9.29 -31.38 -34.21
CA ASP A 355 -9.04 -32.82 -34.24
C ASP A 355 -9.04 -33.39 -32.81
N PRO A 356 -9.96 -34.33 -32.49
CA PRO A 356 -10.01 -34.99 -31.20
C PRO A 356 -8.68 -35.65 -30.78
N LYS A 357 -7.89 -36.17 -31.74
CA LYS A 357 -6.59 -36.78 -31.44
C LYS A 357 -5.58 -35.72 -30.95
N ALA A 358 -5.54 -34.57 -31.62
CA ALA A 358 -4.67 -33.46 -31.23
C ALA A 358 -5.03 -32.90 -29.85
N LEU A 359 -6.33 -32.78 -29.54
CA LEU A 359 -6.79 -32.35 -28.22
C LEU A 359 -6.34 -33.30 -27.10
N VAL A 360 -6.42 -34.62 -27.34
CA VAL A 360 -6.01 -35.66 -26.38
C VAL A 360 -4.50 -35.68 -26.15
N ALA A 361 -3.69 -35.27 -27.13
CA ALA A 361 -2.24 -35.22 -27.02
C ALA A 361 -1.69 -33.96 -26.30
N MET A 362 -2.53 -32.97 -25.98
CA MET A 362 -2.09 -31.72 -25.34
C MET A 362 -1.39 -31.91 -23.98
N PRO A 363 -1.85 -32.79 -23.07
CA PRO A 363 -1.14 -33.05 -21.82
C PRO A 363 0.28 -33.59 -22.03
N ASP A 364 0.49 -34.40 -23.06
CA ASP A 364 1.80 -34.97 -23.37
C ASP A 364 2.74 -33.89 -23.93
N LEU A 365 2.23 -33.01 -24.82
CA LEU A 365 2.97 -31.84 -25.30
C LEU A 365 3.43 -30.94 -24.14
N VAL A 366 2.57 -30.75 -23.14
CA VAL A 366 2.88 -29.98 -21.94
C VAL A 366 3.97 -30.65 -21.11
N GLN A 367 3.92 -31.96 -20.96
CA GLN A 367 4.93 -32.71 -20.21
C GLN A 367 6.27 -32.67 -20.94
N SER A 368 6.28 -32.86 -22.26
CA SER A 368 7.51 -32.76 -23.06
C SER A 368 8.08 -31.35 -23.07
N TRP A 369 7.25 -30.30 -23.12
CA TRP A 369 7.70 -28.91 -22.92
C TRP A 369 8.39 -28.72 -21.58
N ARG A 370 7.76 -29.18 -20.48
CA ARG A 370 8.32 -29.06 -19.13
C ARG A 370 9.64 -29.84 -18.99
N ALA A 371 9.72 -31.03 -19.56
CA ALA A 371 10.94 -31.83 -19.56
C ALA A 371 12.05 -31.14 -20.35
N LEU A 372 11.76 -30.66 -21.56
CA LEU A 372 12.72 -29.91 -22.39
C LEU A 372 13.20 -28.65 -21.67
N GLN A 373 12.28 -27.85 -21.13
CA GLN A 373 12.62 -26.63 -20.41
C GLN A 373 13.50 -26.93 -19.18
N ARG A 374 13.20 -28.01 -18.44
CA ARG A 374 14.02 -28.48 -17.32
C ARG A 374 15.41 -28.92 -17.79
N ASP A 375 15.52 -29.73 -18.83
CA ASP A 375 16.82 -30.22 -19.32
C ASP A 375 17.74 -29.07 -19.75
N VAL A 376 17.20 -28.12 -20.52
CA VAL A 376 17.93 -26.96 -21.01
C VAL A 376 18.38 -26.08 -19.85
N LEU A 377 17.47 -25.71 -18.95
CA LEU A 377 17.78 -24.72 -17.90
C LEU A 377 18.48 -25.31 -16.68
N LEU A 378 18.26 -26.59 -16.36
CA LEU A 378 19.00 -27.24 -15.28
C LEU A 378 20.44 -27.54 -15.67
N ALA A 379 20.76 -27.71 -16.97
CA ALA A 379 22.15 -27.80 -17.42
C ALA A 379 22.96 -26.49 -17.22
N ASN A 380 22.34 -25.42 -16.71
CA ASN A 380 23.00 -24.15 -16.40
C ASN A 380 24.21 -24.35 -15.44
N PRO A 381 25.42 -23.90 -15.81
CA PRO A 381 26.62 -24.08 -14.98
C PRO A 381 26.63 -23.31 -13.66
N LEU A 382 25.69 -22.38 -13.45
CA LEU A 382 25.45 -21.71 -12.16
C LEU A 382 24.73 -22.59 -11.13
N LEU A 383 24.20 -23.74 -11.56
CA LEU A 383 23.56 -24.72 -10.71
C LEU A 383 24.58 -25.80 -10.33
N ASP A 384 25.70 -25.36 -9.77
CA ASP A 384 26.87 -26.18 -9.37
C ASP A 384 26.74 -26.76 -7.95
N PHE A 385 25.55 -26.64 -7.35
CA PHE A 385 25.18 -27.22 -6.07
C PHE A 385 24.19 -28.37 -6.23
N GLU A 386 24.27 -29.34 -5.32
CA GLU A 386 23.44 -30.54 -5.36
C GLU A 386 22.06 -30.34 -4.73
N ARG A 387 21.99 -29.64 -3.58
CA ARG A 387 20.79 -29.57 -2.75
C ARG A 387 20.31 -28.14 -2.54
N ILE A 388 18.99 -27.97 -2.41
CA ILE A 388 18.33 -26.72 -2.06
C ILE A 388 17.69 -26.86 -0.68
N LEU A 389 18.09 -25.99 0.24
CA LEU A 389 17.43 -25.75 1.52
C LEU A 389 16.16 -24.92 1.31
N TYR A 390 15.08 -25.23 2.03
CA TYR A 390 13.84 -24.47 1.97
C TYR A 390 12.96 -24.70 3.20
N VAL A 391 11.97 -23.82 3.40
CA VAL A 391 10.93 -23.97 4.43
C VAL A 391 9.65 -24.50 3.81
N LYS A 392 9.12 -25.58 4.38
CA LYS A 392 7.84 -26.18 3.97
C LYS A 392 6.78 -25.94 5.03
N ARG A 393 5.59 -25.46 4.63
CA ARG A 393 4.50 -25.10 5.57
C ARG A 393 3.14 -25.55 5.07
N LYS A 394 2.37 -26.23 5.93
CA LYS A 394 1.03 -26.72 5.62
C LYS A 394 -0.06 -25.72 6.03
N GLY A 395 -1.06 -25.56 5.16
CA GLY A 395 -2.26 -24.78 5.46
C GLY A 395 -2.07 -23.27 5.36
N SER A 396 -1.59 -22.62 6.41
CA SER A 396 -1.40 -21.16 6.44
C SER A 396 -0.13 -20.75 5.70
N GLU A 397 -0.16 -19.64 4.95
CA GLU A 397 1.04 -19.09 4.30
C GLU A 397 2.06 -18.59 5.34
N GLY A 398 1.63 -18.17 6.53
CA GLY A 398 2.54 -17.67 7.58
C GLY A 398 3.24 -16.36 7.23
N LEU A 399 2.58 -15.49 6.44
CA LEU A 399 3.07 -14.17 6.05
C LEU A 399 2.29 -13.07 6.77
N THR A 400 2.97 -12.02 7.21
CA THR A 400 2.38 -10.87 7.91
C THR A 400 2.02 -9.75 6.95
N ALA A 401 1.08 -8.87 7.33
CA ALA A 401 0.76 -7.71 6.49
C ALA A 401 1.98 -6.79 6.34
N ASN A 402 1.99 -5.95 5.31
CA ASN A 402 3.20 -5.19 4.90
C ASN A 402 3.56 -4.03 5.85
N TRP A 403 2.80 -3.82 6.93
CA TRP A 403 3.09 -2.88 8.01
C TRP A 403 3.48 -3.56 9.33
N GLN A 404 3.53 -4.90 9.37
CA GLN A 404 3.72 -5.67 10.62
C GLN A 404 5.17 -6.18 10.74
N GLY A 405 5.59 -6.63 11.92
CA GLY A 405 6.77 -7.49 12.07
C GLY A 405 6.37 -8.97 12.07
N ASN A 406 7.34 -9.88 12.03
CA ASN A 406 7.08 -11.31 12.20
C ASN A 406 6.71 -11.68 13.65
N ASP A 407 6.82 -10.74 14.60
CA ASP A 407 6.22 -10.83 15.94
C ASP A 407 4.73 -11.18 15.90
N ARG A 408 4.04 -10.81 14.82
CA ARG A 408 2.62 -11.16 14.64
C ARG A 408 2.36 -12.65 14.43
N LEU A 409 3.39 -13.42 14.10
CA LEU A 409 3.32 -14.88 13.96
C LEU A 409 3.54 -15.58 15.30
N HIS A 410 4.11 -14.89 16.30
CA HIS A 410 4.37 -15.45 17.62
C HIS A 410 3.07 -15.85 18.32
N GLY A 411 3.11 -16.97 19.05
CA GLY A 411 1.99 -17.62 19.73
C GLY A 411 1.02 -18.36 18.80
N ARG A 412 1.21 -18.31 17.47
CA ARG A 412 0.37 -19.03 16.53
C ARG A 412 0.92 -20.41 16.22
N ARG A 413 0.01 -21.33 15.90
CA ARG A 413 0.33 -22.72 15.56
C ARG A 413 0.58 -22.86 14.07
N PHE A 414 1.74 -23.41 13.71
CA PHE A 414 2.10 -23.74 12.33
C PHE A 414 2.63 -25.17 12.25
N ASP A 415 2.24 -25.87 11.18
CA ASP A 415 2.84 -27.15 10.78
C ASP A 415 3.85 -26.84 9.68
N ASN A 416 5.12 -26.73 10.05
CA ASN A 416 6.22 -26.40 9.15
C ASN A 416 7.51 -27.09 9.54
N GLU A 417 8.41 -27.22 8.58
CA GLU A 417 9.76 -27.75 8.77
C GLU A 417 10.75 -27.05 7.84
N ILE A 418 12.01 -27.05 8.25
CA ILE A 418 13.15 -26.77 7.37
C ILE A 418 13.57 -28.10 6.76
N ALA A 419 13.69 -28.15 5.44
CA ALA A 419 14.05 -29.34 4.69
C ALA A 419 15.02 -29.01 3.56
N ALA A 420 15.68 -30.02 3.02
CA ALA A 420 16.51 -29.91 1.83
C ALA A 420 16.12 -30.98 0.80
N PHE A 421 16.14 -30.64 -0.49
CA PHE A 421 15.90 -31.58 -1.58
C PHE A 421 16.98 -31.50 -2.66
N ASP A 422 17.18 -32.59 -3.38
CA ASP A 422 18.16 -32.64 -4.47
C ASP A 422 17.63 -31.91 -5.71
N LEU A 423 18.40 -30.97 -6.24
CA LEU A 423 18.00 -30.12 -7.36
C LEU A 423 17.55 -30.93 -8.59
N ARG A 424 18.26 -32.01 -8.90
CA ARG A 424 17.99 -32.87 -10.06
C ARG A 424 17.07 -34.06 -9.75
N ALA A 425 16.86 -34.37 -8.47
CA ALA A 425 16.01 -35.46 -8.01
C ALA A 425 15.12 -34.95 -6.86
N ALA A 426 14.18 -34.05 -7.18
CA ALA A 426 13.44 -33.29 -6.17
C ALA A 426 12.60 -34.11 -5.18
N ASP A 427 12.36 -35.39 -5.46
CA ASP A 427 11.72 -36.34 -4.56
C ASP A 427 12.67 -36.87 -3.47
N ASN A 428 13.99 -36.79 -3.67
CA ASN A 428 14.98 -37.01 -2.62
C ASN A 428 15.03 -35.79 -1.70
N GLU A 429 14.33 -35.88 -0.57
CA GLU A 429 14.16 -34.81 0.40
C GLU A 429 14.46 -35.31 1.82
N THR A 430 15.13 -34.47 2.62
CA THR A 430 15.39 -34.72 4.04
C THR A 430 14.88 -33.56 4.88
N THR A 431 14.12 -33.87 5.93
CA THR A 431 13.80 -32.92 7.00
C THR A 431 15.06 -32.64 7.82
N ILE A 432 15.40 -31.37 8.01
CA ILE A 432 16.51 -30.95 8.87
C ILE A 432 16.00 -30.57 10.25
N TYR A 433 14.91 -29.79 10.32
CA TYR A 433 14.31 -29.39 11.58
C TYR A 433 12.79 -29.30 11.48
N ARG A 434 12.09 -29.99 12.37
CA ARG A 434 10.66 -29.82 12.64
C ARG A 434 10.49 -29.54 14.14
N PRO A 435 9.78 -28.47 14.53
CA PRO A 435 9.56 -28.19 15.94
C PRO A 435 8.65 -29.26 16.55
N GLU A 436 8.93 -29.67 17.79
CA GLU A 436 8.11 -30.67 18.51
C GLU A 436 6.66 -30.22 18.68
N ASN A 437 6.47 -28.91 18.93
CA ASN A 437 5.17 -28.29 19.06
C ASN A 437 4.88 -27.41 17.83
N PRO A 438 3.62 -27.37 17.34
CA PRO A 438 3.26 -26.52 16.21
C PRO A 438 3.53 -25.04 16.50
N MET A 439 4.55 -24.49 15.84
CA MET A 439 5.00 -23.10 15.97
C MET A 439 5.67 -22.63 14.69
N PHE A 440 5.78 -21.32 14.53
CA PHE A 440 6.45 -20.73 13.36
C PHE A 440 7.90 -21.18 13.30
N VAL A 441 8.35 -21.54 12.10
CA VAL A 441 9.75 -21.68 11.72
C VAL A 441 9.93 -21.01 10.37
N GLY A 442 10.92 -20.15 10.25
CA GLY A 442 11.23 -19.38 9.05
C GLY A 442 12.32 -18.35 9.31
N ASP A 443 12.49 -17.42 8.38
CA ASP A 443 13.56 -16.42 8.40
C ASP A 443 14.95 -17.08 8.53
N VAL A 444 15.19 -18.07 7.67
CA VAL A 444 16.41 -18.87 7.67
C VAL A 444 17.56 -18.06 7.07
N ASP A 445 18.73 -18.09 7.70
CA ASP A 445 19.98 -17.57 7.14
C ASP A 445 21.07 -18.64 7.22
N LEU A 446 21.60 -19.03 6.06
CA LEU A 446 22.63 -20.07 5.93
C LEU A 446 24.01 -19.45 6.15
N HIS A 447 24.78 -20.02 7.08
CA HIS A 447 26.15 -19.60 7.35
C HIS A 447 27.05 -19.85 6.13
N TRP A 448 28.14 -19.09 5.99
CA TRP A 448 29.01 -19.16 4.81
C TRP A 448 29.69 -20.51 4.60
N ASP A 449 29.89 -21.30 5.66
CA ASP A 449 30.45 -22.66 5.51
C ASP A 449 29.44 -23.69 4.97
N GLY A 450 28.15 -23.35 4.87
CA GLY A 450 27.08 -24.25 4.47
C GLY A 450 26.75 -25.36 5.49
N LYS A 451 27.32 -25.31 6.70
CA LYS A 451 27.22 -26.37 7.72
C LYS A 451 26.23 -26.06 8.84
N ARG A 452 25.82 -24.80 8.99
CA ARG A 452 24.89 -24.34 10.04
C ARG A 452 24.02 -23.19 9.56
N MET A 453 22.88 -22.97 10.23
CA MET A 453 21.91 -21.95 9.87
C MET A 453 21.24 -21.33 11.09
N LEU A 454 20.95 -20.03 11.00
CA LEU A 454 20.07 -19.31 11.91
C LEU A 454 18.64 -19.40 11.41
N PHE A 455 17.67 -19.33 12.31
CA PHE A 455 16.25 -19.20 11.98
C PHE A 455 15.44 -18.65 13.15
N SER A 456 14.24 -18.16 12.86
CA SER A 456 13.30 -17.64 13.84
C SER A 456 12.24 -18.65 14.23
N THR A 457 11.85 -18.61 15.50
CA THR A 457 10.69 -19.34 16.01
C THR A 457 9.71 -18.41 16.72
N ASN A 458 9.19 -18.79 17.90
CA ASN A 458 8.23 -18.00 18.65
C ASN A 458 8.93 -16.97 19.54
N GLY A 459 9.41 -15.88 18.95
CA GLY A 459 10.13 -14.82 19.67
C GLY A 459 11.54 -15.21 20.10
N THR A 460 12.18 -16.11 19.36
CA THR A 460 13.51 -16.61 19.66
C THR A 460 14.26 -16.89 18.36
N VAL A 461 15.53 -16.49 18.32
CA VAL A 461 16.48 -16.87 17.27
C VAL A 461 17.18 -18.16 17.68
N CYS A 462 17.23 -19.14 16.79
CA CYS A 462 17.85 -20.44 16.99
C CYS A 462 18.97 -20.66 15.95
N GLU A 463 19.92 -21.52 16.29
CA GLU A 463 20.96 -22.03 15.38
C GLU A 463 20.91 -23.57 15.38
N ILE A 464 21.14 -24.19 14.22
CA ILE A 464 21.25 -25.66 14.08
C ILE A 464 22.22 -26.02 12.95
N GLY A 465 22.83 -27.20 13.02
CA GLY A 465 23.57 -27.79 11.91
C GLY A 465 22.67 -28.15 10.73
N THR A 466 23.20 -28.07 9.51
CA THR A 466 22.47 -28.47 8.28
C THR A 466 22.28 -29.98 8.17
N ASP A 467 22.94 -30.75 9.04
CA ASP A 467 22.72 -32.17 9.29
C ASP A 467 21.56 -32.46 10.28
N GLY A 468 20.96 -31.42 10.85
CA GLY A 468 19.85 -31.53 11.82
C GLY A 468 20.30 -31.69 13.27
N THR A 469 21.60 -31.57 13.57
CA THR A 469 22.15 -31.72 14.92
C THR A 469 22.51 -30.37 15.55
N GLY A 470 22.76 -30.35 16.87
CA GLY A 470 23.28 -29.17 17.55
C GLY A 470 22.32 -27.99 17.69
N LEU A 471 21.00 -28.23 17.72
CA LEU A 471 20.00 -27.17 17.92
C LEU A 471 20.24 -26.41 19.22
N ARG A 472 20.39 -25.09 19.13
CA ARG A 472 20.45 -24.19 20.29
C ARG A 472 19.62 -22.93 20.10
N LYS A 473 19.12 -22.38 21.20
CA LYS A 473 18.51 -21.04 21.23
C LYS A 473 19.62 -20.01 21.43
N VAL A 474 19.72 -19.03 20.54
CA VAL A 474 20.76 -17.99 20.57
C VAL A 474 20.24 -16.74 21.26
N ILE A 475 19.10 -16.20 20.80
CA ILE A 475 18.51 -14.98 21.38
C ILE A 475 17.20 -15.32 22.09
N THR A 476 17.22 -15.27 23.42
CA THR A 476 16.06 -15.60 24.26
C THR A 476 15.58 -14.45 25.14
N GLU A 477 16.40 -13.42 25.32
CA GLU A 477 16.15 -12.34 26.26
C GLU A 477 15.09 -11.34 25.77
N THR A 478 15.02 -11.14 24.45
CA THR A 478 14.08 -10.25 23.80
C THR A 478 13.19 -11.02 22.82
N ASP A 479 11.98 -10.53 22.58
CA ASP A 479 11.13 -11.05 21.52
C ASP A 479 11.77 -10.73 20.15
N SER A 480 12.28 -11.76 19.49
CA SER A 480 13.27 -11.64 18.41
C SER A 480 12.95 -12.51 17.19
N TYR A 481 13.31 -12.03 16.00
CA TYR A 481 13.07 -12.70 14.71
C TYR A 481 14.01 -12.17 13.60
N ASP A 482 13.89 -12.70 12.38
CA ASP A 482 14.61 -12.31 11.15
C ASP A 482 16.14 -12.09 11.34
N PRO A 483 16.88 -13.13 11.74
CA PRO A 483 18.30 -13.05 12.01
C PRO A 483 19.18 -13.15 10.74
N CYS A 484 20.39 -12.62 10.81
CA CYS A 484 21.45 -12.96 9.87
C CYS A 484 22.82 -13.01 10.56
N TYR A 485 23.73 -13.81 10.00
CA TYR A 485 25.12 -13.85 10.47
C TYR A 485 25.89 -12.61 10.03
N LEU A 486 26.86 -12.18 10.83
CA LEU A 486 27.89 -11.19 10.48
C LEU A 486 29.26 -11.85 10.24
N PRO A 487 30.12 -11.28 9.38
CA PRO A 487 31.38 -11.92 8.99
C PRO A 487 32.31 -12.29 10.16
N ASP A 488 32.23 -11.52 11.25
CA ASP A 488 33.00 -11.73 12.50
C ASP A 488 32.35 -12.74 13.47
N GLY A 489 31.30 -13.44 13.03
CA GLY A 489 30.58 -14.45 13.81
C GLY A 489 29.48 -13.90 14.73
N ARG A 490 29.31 -12.58 14.86
CA ARG A 490 28.18 -11.99 15.58
C ARG A 490 26.86 -12.23 14.84
N VAL A 491 25.75 -12.01 15.54
CA VAL A 491 24.39 -12.20 15.00
C VAL A 491 23.65 -10.88 15.03
N LEU A 492 23.00 -10.55 13.92
CA LEU A 492 22.09 -9.42 13.79
C LEU A 492 20.66 -9.95 13.71
N PHE A 493 19.70 -9.28 14.37
CA PHE A 493 18.31 -9.73 14.43
C PHE A 493 17.34 -8.57 14.66
N MET A 494 16.06 -8.81 14.42
CA MET A 494 14.96 -7.89 14.71
C MET A 494 14.41 -8.09 16.12
N SER A 495 14.14 -7.01 16.85
CA SER A 495 13.42 -7.09 18.13
C SER A 495 12.49 -5.90 18.38
N ASN A 496 11.39 -6.15 19.10
CA ASN A 496 10.43 -5.14 19.53
C ASN A 496 10.76 -4.50 20.90
N SER A 497 11.98 -4.71 21.43
CA SER A 497 12.47 -4.17 22.71
C SER A 497 12.30 -2.65 22.84
N GLY A 498 12.21 -1.92 21.73
CA GLY A 498 11.95 -0.48 21.71
C GLY A 498 10.57 -0.07 22.22
N HIS A 499 9.60 -1.00 22.31
CA HIS A 499 8.20 -0.73 22.68
C HIS A 499 7.52 0.39 21.86
N HIS A 500 8.05 0.67 20.67
CA HIS A 500 7.42 1.53 19.68
C HIS A 500 6.22 0.80 19.07
N ALA A 501 5.29 1.57 18.50
CA ALA A 501 4.11 1.03 17.87
C ALA A 501 3.76 1.78 16.59
N VAL A 502 3.25 1.03 15.61
CA VAL A 502 2.93 1.57 14.28
C VAL A 502 1.83 2.64 14.39
N PRO A 503 2.11 3.91 14.07
CA PRO A 503 1.16 5.01 14.27
C PRO A 503 -0.14 4.90 13.46
N CYS A 504 -0.08 4.49 12.18
CA CYS A 504 -1.25 4.48 11.29
C CYS A 504 -2.38 3.51 11.70
N VAL A 505 -2.04 2.50 12.51
CA VAL A 505 -2.97 1.52 13.11
C VAL A 505 -3.20 1.77 14.61
N SER A 506 -3.06 3.03 15.02
CA SER A 506 -3.28 3.49 16.41
C SER A 506 -2.44 2.73 17.45
N GLY A 507 -1.21 2.35 17.07
CA GLY A 507 -0.30 1.60 17.93
C GLY A 507 -0.73 0.15 18.20
N GLY A 508 -1.57 -0.43 17.33
CA GLY A 508 -2.02 -1.83 17.44
C GLY A 508 -0.92 -2.86 17.17
N ASP A 509 0.05 -2.53 16.31
CA ASP A 509 1.19 -3.35 15.87
C ASP A 509 2.51 -2.90 16.52
N PHE A 510 3.38 -3.86 16.85
CA PHE A 510 4.73 -3.54 17.33
C PHE A 510 5.61 -3.06 16.18
N VAL A 511 6.67 -2.37 16.54
CA VAL A 511 7.75 -2.00 15.65
C VAL A 511 8.99 -2.78 16.05
N GLY A 512 9.53 -3.58 15.13
CA GLY A 512 10.83 -4.22 15.27
C GLY A 512 11.94 -3.34 14.72
N ASN A 513 13.06 -3.29 15.43
CA ASN A 513 14.30 -2.68 14.93
C ASN A 513 15.49 -3.63 15.04
N LEU A 514 16.54 -3.36 14.27
CA LEU A 514 17.75 -4.17 14.24
C LEU A 514 18.56 -4.07 15.54
N HIS A 515 19.05 -5.22 15.98
CA HIS A 515 19.90 -5.43 17.15
C HIS A 515 21.07 -6.32 16.77
N LEU A 516 22.18 -6.16 17.49
CA LEU A 516 23.41 -6.93 17.40
C LEU A 516 23.57 -7.76 18.68
N ALA A 517 24.09 -8.98 18.58
CA ALA A 517 24.54 -9.78 19.71
C ALA A 517 25.79 -10.59 19.33
N ASN A 518 26.53 -11.03 20.34
CA ASN A 518 27.57 -12.03 20.18
C ASN A 518 26.99 -13.39 19.74
N ALA A 519 27.84 -14.28 19.23
CA ALA A 519 27.43 -15.61 18.76
C ALA A 519 26.76 -16.48 19.85
N ASP A 520 27.02 -16.19 21.12
CA ASP A 520 26.43 -16.84 22.29
C ASP A 520 25.13 -16.19 22.77
N GLY A 521 24.69 -15.11 22.11
CA GLY A 521 23.49 -14.35 22.46
C GLY A 521 23.71 -13.24 23.49
N THR A 522 24.93 -13.06 24.00
CA THR A 522 25.25 -11.98 24.95
C THR A 522 25.51 -10.64 24.24
N GLY A 523 25.62 -9.56 25.02
CA GLY A 523 26.05 -8.25 24.49
C GLY A 523 25.03 -7.57 23.57
N ILE A 524 23.72 -7.81 23.78
CA ILE A 524 22.67 -7.26 22.93
C ILE A 524 22.74 -5.72 22.88
N ARG A 525 22.80 -5.15 21.68
CA ARG A 525 22.76 -3.71 21.43
C ARG A 525 21.82 -3.37 20.28
N ARG A 526 20.96 -2.36 20.47
CA ARG A 526 20.07 -1.83 19.43
C ARG A 526 20.88 -0.96 18.45
N LEU A 527 20.65 -1.16 17.15
CA LEU A 527 21.33 -0.43 16.08
C LEU A 527 20.40 0.59 15.39
N CYS A 528 19.14 0.23 15.16
CA CYS A 528 18.16 1.11 14.52
C CYS A 528 17.17 1.69 15.52
N PHE A 529 16.87 2.97 15.37
CA PHE A 529 16.03 3.76 16.28
C PHE A 529 14.88 4.38 15.51
N ASP A 530 14.23 3.59 14.68
CA ASP A 530 13.28 4.07 13.69
C ASP A 530 11.85 4.18 14.23
N GLN A 531 11.05 5.02 13.57
CA GLN A 531 9.62 5.20 13.84
C GLN A 531 8.86 3.89 13.68
N ASP A 532 9.14 3.20 12.58
CA ASP A 532 8.45 1.99 12.15
C ASP A 532 9.44 0.84 11.91
N ASN A 533 8.90 -0.26 11.40
CA ASN A 533 9.60 -1.53 11.28
C ASN A 533 10.79 -1.47 10.30
N ASN A 534 11.87 -2.18 10.69
CA ASN A 534 12.87 -2.67 9.74
C ASN A 534 12.53 -4.11 9.32
N TRP A 535 13.11 -4.59 8.20
CA TRP A 535 12.97 -6.00 7.79
C TRP A 535 14.15 -6.50 6.98
N ASN A 536 14.27 -7.83 6.94
CA ASN A 536 15.06 -8.63 6.01
C ASN A 536 16.52 -8.18 5.92
N PRO A 537 17.26 -8.16 7.06
CA PRO A 537 18.67 -7.84 7.01
C PRO A 537 19.44 -8.92 6.24
N THR A 538 20.41 -8.50 5.43
CA THR A 538 21.33 -9.41 4.75
C THR A 538 22.71 -8.76 4.57
N VAL A 539 23.77 -9.55 4.61
CA VAL A 539 25.15 -9.05 4.46
C VAL A 539 25.51 -8.97 2.99
N LEU A 540 26.00 -7.80 2.58
CA LEU A 540 26.58 -7.52 1.27
C LEU A 540 27.99 -8.09 1.17
N GLU A 541 28.46 -8.34 -0.05
CA GLU A 541 29.82 -8.84 -0.34
C GLU A 541 30.94 -7.91 0.16
N ASN A 542 30.64 -6.64 0.46
CA ASN A 542 31.59 -5.70 1.08
C ASN A 542 31.54 -5.71 2.62
N GLY A 543 30.82 -6.64 3.24
CA GLY A 543 30.68 -6.79 4.69
C GLY A 543 29.65 -5.87 5.35
N ARG A 544 29.03 -4.95 4.61
CA ARG A 544 27.94 -4.10 5.14
C ARG A 544 26.61 -4.84 5.19
N VAL A 545 25.68 -4.35 6.00
CA VAL A 545 24.33 -4.90 6.14
C VAL A 545 23.36 -4.08 5.29
N LEU A 546 22.57 -4.75 4.46
CA LEU A 546 21.44 -4.23 3.69
C LEU A 546 20.14 -4.58 4.41
N TYR A 547 19.18 -3.67 4.51
CA TYR A 547 17.90 -3.91 5.17
C TYR A 547 16.81 -2.96 4.69
N ALA A 548 15.54 -3.35 4.80
CA ALA A 548 14.41 -2.48 4.52
C ALA A 548 14.05 -1.64 5.77
N ARG A 549 13.71 -0.36 5.57
CA ARG A 549 13.22 0.56 6.61
C ARG A 549 11.90 1.18 6.18
N TRP A 550 10.92 1.17 7.07
CA TRP A 550 9.72 2.00 6.93
C TRP A 550 9.89 3.32 7.67
N GLU A 551 9.57 4.43 7.00
CA GLU A 551 9.53 5.76 7.62
C GLU A 551 8.44 6.63 6.96
N TYR A 552 7.69 7.43 7.73
CA TYR A 552 6.73 8.36 7.12
C TYR A 552 6.40 9.58 7.97
N THR A 553 7.36 10.06 8.75
CA THR A 553 7.17 11.28 9.53
C THR A 553 6.83 12.47 8.62
N ASP A 554 5.62 12.99 8.77
CA ASP A 554 5.03 14.07 7.96
C ASP A 554 5.03 13.78 6.44
N SER A 555 4.92 12.51 6.06
CA SER A 555 4.88 12.09 4.66
C SER A 555 3.94 10.90 4.43
N ALA A 556 3.75 10.52 3.17
CA ALA A 556 2.82 9.46 2.80
C ALA A 556 3.25 8.07 3.35
N HIS A 557 2.40 7.46 4.19
CA HIS A 557 2.71 6.24 4.93
C HIS A 557 2.60 4.93 4.13
N TYR A 558 1.86 4.95 3.02
CA TYR A 558 1.65 3.79 2.16
C TYR A 558 2.86 3.41 1.31
N PHE A 559 3.78 4.33 1.06
CA PHE A 559 4.71 4.20 -0.08
C PHE A 559 6.18 4.12 0.31
N SER A 560 6.50 4.07 1.60
CA SER A 560 7.84 4.39 2.10
C SER A 560 8.55 3.22 2.79
N ARG A 561 8.67 2.04 2.14
CA ARG A 561 9.59 0.98 2.62
C ARG A 561 10.81 0.90 1.72
N LEU A 562 11.73 1.81 2.01
CA LEU A 562 12.97 2.01 1.27
C LEU A 562 14.05 1.04 1.75
N LEU A 563 15.11 0.93 0.96
CA LEU A 563 16.25 0.08 1.22
C LEU A 563 17.38 0.92 1.81
N MET A 564 17.96 0.48 2.92
CA MET A 564 19.05 1.11 3.66
C MET A 564 20.26 0.18 3.71
N HIS A 565 21.44 0.74 3.98
CA HIS A 565 22.60 -0.03 4.38
C HIS A 565 23.37 0.59 5.54
N MET A 566 24.17 -0.20 6.25
CA MET A 566 25.03 0.24 7.35
C MET A 566 26.23 -0.67 7.54
N ASN A 567 27.23 -0.23 8.32
CA ASN A 567 28.25 -1.14 8.84
C ASN A 567 27.63 -2.09 9.90
N PRO A 568 28.20 -3.29 10.14
CA PRO A 568 27.69 -4.25 11.12
C PRO A 568 27.49 -3.70 12.54
N ASP A 569 28.26 -2.69 12.94
CA ASP A 569 28.18 -2.03 14.25
C ASP A 569 27.08 -0.95 14.35
N GLY A 570 26.32 -0.74 13.27
CA GLY A 570 25.25 0.26 13.18
C GLY A 570 25.70 1.64 12.69
N THR A 571 26.99 1.87 12.46
CA THR A 571 27.50 3.14 11.91
C THR A 571 27.23 3.26 10.42
N ASN A 572 27.25 4.48 9.90
CA ASN A 572 27.08 4.80 8.48
C ASN A 572 25.75 4.28 7.90
N GLN A 573 24.66 4.44 8.66
CA GLN A 573 23.30 4.19 8.18
C GLN A 573 22.93 5.20 7.08
N MET A 574 22.69 4.72 5.87
CA MET A 574 22.39 5.56 4.70
C MET A 574 21.38 4.89 3.77
N GLU A 575 20.72 5.68 2.90
CA GLU A 575 19.84 5.08 1.90
C GLU A 575 20.64 4.29 0.86
N PHE A 576 20.07 3.16 0.46
CA PHE A 576 20.54 2.39 -0.68
C PHE A 576 19.62 2.60 -1.89
N TYR A 577 18.29 2.57 -1.73
CA TYR A 577 17.34 2.80 -2.83
C TYR A 577 15.96 3.24 -2.32
N GLY A 578 15.27 4.10 -3.06
CA GLY A 578 13.83 4.37 -2.89
C GLY A 578 13.50 5.52 -1.94
N SER A 579 14.48 6.20 -1.36
CA SER A 579 14.23 7.39 -0.56
C SER A 579 13.51 8.47 -1.40
N ASN A 580 12.53 9.15 -0.79
CA ASN A 580 11.67 10.14 -1.43
C ASN A 580 10.97 9.63 -2.70
N SER A 581 10.64 8.34 -2.80
CA SER A 581 9.99 7.74 -3.97
C SER A 581 8.65 7.12 -3.61
N TYR A 582 7.63 7.32 -4.44
CA TYR A 582 6.34 6.64 -4.26
C TYR A 582 6.36 5.20 -4.76
N TRP A 583 7.23 4.91 -5.74
CA TRP A 583 7.53 3.58 -6.21
C TRP A 583 9.03 3.27 -6.02
N PRO A 584 9.41 2.05 -5.64
CA PRO A 584 8.53 0.97 -5.20
C PRO A 584 7.86 1.30 -3.87
N ASN A 585 6.55 1.03 -3.71
CA ASN A 585 5.87 1.28 -2.43
C ASN A 585 6.52 0.50 -1.28
N SER A 586 6.96 -0.72 -1.60
CA SER A 586 7.67 -1.62 -0.70
C SER A 586 8.70 -2.45 -1.44
N MET A 587 9.88 -2.64 -0.84
CA MET A 587 10.87 -3.64 -1.27
C MET A 587 11.10 -4.65 -0.14
N PHE A 588 10.71 -5.90 -0.35
CA PHE A 588 10.95 -7.00 0.59
C PHE A 588 11.99 -7.98 0.05
N TYR A 589 12.66 -8.68 0.98
CA TYR A 589 13.63 -9.75 0.67
C TYR A 589 14.71 -9.34 -0.33
N ALA A 590 15.16 -8.09 -0.25
CA ALA A 590 16.19 -7.58 -1.15
C ALA A 590 17.49 -8.38 -0.97
N ARG A 591 18.11 -8.80 -2.07
CA ARG A 591 19.41 -9.47 -2.07
C ARG A 591 20.30 -8.91 -3.16
N GLN A 592 21.57 -8.70 -2.83
CA GLN A 592 22.60 -8.29 -3.78
C GLN A 592 22.75 -9.33 -4.90
N ILE A 593 23.04 -8.85 -6.11
CA ILE A 593 23.47 -9.72 -7.20
C ILE A 593 24.95 -10.07 -6.98
N PRO A 594 25.33 -11.36 -6.97
CA PRO A 594 26.72 -11.77 -6.80
C PRO A 594 27.69 -11.04 -7.74
N GLY A 595 28.82 -10.59 -7.20
CA GLY A 595 29.85 -9.85 -7.94
C GLY A 595 29.50 -8.41 -8.32
N SER A 596 28.37 -7.85 -7.86
CA SER A 596 27.99 -6.46 -8.15
C SER A 596 27.87 -5.63 -6.88
N SER A 597 28.49 -4.44 -6.84
CA SER A 597 28.38 -3.51 -5.69
C SER A 597 27.09 -2.68 -5.66
N SER A 598 26.30 -2.67 -6.74
CA SER A 598 25.12 -1.79 -6.89
C SER A 598 23.85 -2.51 -7.32
N GLN A 599 23.94 -3.73 -7.84
CA GLN A 599 22.78 -4.47 -8.32
C GLN A 599 22.18 -5.34 -7.23
N PHE A 600 20.85 -5.40 -7.22
CA PHE A 600 20.10 -6.24 -6.29
C PHE A 600 18.77 -6.66 -6.91
N ALA A 601 18.21 -7.77 -6.44
CA ALA A 601 16.84 -8.17 -6.72
C ALA A 601 15.99 -7.97 -5.46
N ALA A 602 14.74 -7.53 -5.64
CA ALA A 602 13.80 -7.37 -4.54
C ALA A 602 12.37 -7.72 -4.97
N ILE A 603 11.50 -7.94 -3.98
CA ILE A 603 10.08 -8.16 -4.18
C ILE A 603 9.33 -6.83 -3.99
N VAL A 604 8.79 -6.30 -5.07
CA VAL A 604 8.00 -5.06 -5.07
C VAL A 604 6.55 -5.35 -4.72
N SER A 605 6.05 -4.75 -3.64
CA SER A 605 4.71 -4.99 -3.09
C SER A 605 3.96 -3.70 -2.75
N GLY A 606 2.67 -3.81 -2.42
CA GLY A 606 1.81 -2.70 -1.97
C GLY A 606 1.84 -2.49 -0.46
N HIS A 607 1.08 -1.53 0.08
CA HIS A 607 0.90 -1.41 1.53
C HIS A 607 -0.25 -2.29 2.03
N HIS A 608 -1.44 -2.12 1.45
CA HIS A 608 -2.55 -3.05 1.64
C HIS A 608 -2.57 -4.15 0.57
N GLY A 609 -3.34 -5.20 0.85
CA GLY A 609 -3.58 -6.29 -0.09
C GLY A 609 -2.85 -7.56 0.29
N VAL A 610 -1.88 -7.95 -0.52
CA VAL A 610 -1.24 -9.27 -0.41
C VAL A 610 0.00 -9.16 0.48
N SER A 611 0.03 -9.98 1.54
CA SER A 611 1.14 -10.06 2.50
C SER A 611 2.44 -10.49 1.82
N ARG A 612 3.47 -9.63 1.90
CA ARG A 612 4.91 -9.78 1.53
C ARG A 612 5.27 -10.20 0.12
N ALA A 613 4.35 -10.86 -0.57
CA ALA A 613 4.50 -11.27 -1.94
C ALA A 613 4.49 -10.07 -2.88
N GLY A 614 4.99 -10.24 -4.10
CA GLY A 614 4.97 -9.16 -5.06
C GLY A 614 5.57 -9.51 -6.42
N GLU A 615 5.95 -8.47 -7.17
CA GLU A 615 6.67 -8.58 -8.43
C GLU A 615 8.16 -8.76 -8.16
N LEU A 616 8.84 -9.65 -8.91
CA LEU A 616 10.30 -9.77 -8.86
C LEU A 616 10.92 -8.69 -9.74
N VAL A 617 11.76 -7.83 -9.17
CA VAL A 617 12.40 -6.73 -9.90
C VAL A 617 13.90 -6.72 -9.64
N LEU A 618 14.68 -6.60 -10.73
CA LEU A 618 16.11 -6.36 -10.72
C LEU A 618 16.38 -4.86 -10.75
N PHE A 619 17.29 -4.40 -9.90
CA PHE A 619 17.68 -3.00 -9.76
C PHE A 619 19.20 -2.84 -9.90
N ASP A 620 19.61 -1.62 -10.24
CA ASP A 620 21.00 -1.16 -10.28
C ASP A 620 21.08 0.27 -9.74
N ALA A 621 21.53 0.40 -8.49
CA ALA A 621 21.62 1.69 -7.80
C ALA A 621 22.65 2.67 -8.44
N SER A 622 23.51 2.18 -9.33
CA SER A 622 24.43 3.05 -10.09
C SER A 622 23.72 3.83 -11.20
N LYS A 623 22.60 3.31 -11.71
CA LYS A 623 21.78 3.96 -12.75
C LYS A 623 20.82 5.01 -12.19
N GLY A 624 20.37 4.79 -10.96
CA GLY A 624 19.46 5.70 -10.26
C GLY A 624 18.97 5.09 -8.96
N ARG A 625 18.46 5.92 -8.04
CA ARG A 625 17.95 5.49 -6.73
C ARG A 625 16.54 5.99 -6.42
N HIS A 626 15.96 6.76 -7.34
CA HIS A 626 14.68 7.43 -7.18
C HIS A 626 13.65 6.88 -8.16
N GLU A 627 12.45 6.55 -7.68
CA GLU A 627 11.39 5.94 -8.48
C GLU A 627 11.91 4.71 -9.26
N ALA A 628 11.56 4.58 -10.53
CA ALA A 628 12.02 3.50 -11.41
C ALA A 628 13.39 3.75 -12.07
N SER A 629 14.12 4.82 -11.75
CA SER A 629 15.35 5.21 -12.46
C SER A 629 16.48 4.17 -12.39
N GLY A 630 16.54 3.36 -11.33
CA GLY A 630 17.47 2.23 -11.24
C GLY A 630 16.81 0.86 -11.43
N ALA A 631 15.53 0.79 -11.79
CA ALA A 631 14.88 -0.48 -12.10
C ALA A 631 15.35 -0.98 -13.46
N VAL A 632 16.00 -2.14 -13.48
CA VAL A 632 16.58 -2.75 -14.70
C VAL A 632 15.54 -3.58 -15.43
N GLN A 633 14.85 -4.46 -14.71
CA GLN A 633 13.82 -5.29 -15.31
C GLN A 633 12.87 -5.86 -14.27
N LYS A 634 11.58 -5.92 -14.61
CA LYS A 634 10.60 -6.75 -13.92
C LYS A 634 10.57 -8.15 -14.53
N ILE A 635 10.44 -9.19 -13.70
CA ILE A 635 10.40 -10.58 -14.12
C ILE A 635 9.02 -11.17 -13.77
N PRO A 636 8.24 -11.68 -14.75
CA PRO A 636 8.48 -11.61 -16.18
C PRO A 636 8.28 -10.19 -16.76
N GLY A 637 8.89 -9.92 -17.91
CA GLY A 637 8.91 -8.64 -18.59
C GLY A 637 10.15 -8.39 -19.42
N PHE A 638 10.75 -9.41 -20.05
CA PHE A 638 12.01 -9.29 -20.78
C PHE A 638 12.04 -8.07 -21.72
N GLY A 639 13.05 -7.22 -21.54
CA GLY A 639 13.28 -6.04 -22.38
C GLY A 639 12.24 -4.92 -22.26
N ARG A 640 11.26 -5.03 -21.34
CA ARG A 640 10.25 -3.98 -21.13
C ARG A 640 10.71 -3.00 -20.04
N PRO A 641 10.48 -1.69 -20.21
CA PRO A 641 10.73 -0.72 -19.15
C PRO A 641 9.86 -1.02 -17.93
N VAL A 642 10.38 -0.69 -16.75
CA VAL A 642 9.65 -0.82 -15.48
C VAL A 642 8.93 0.49 -15.19
N GLU A 643 7.61 0.45 -15.24
CA GLU A 643 6.77 1.62 -14.97
C GLU A 643 6.56 1.83 -13.45
N PRO A 644 6.77 3.04 -12.91
CA PRO A 644 6.57 3.36 -11.49
C PRO A 644 5.07 3.53 -11.16
N VAL A 645 4.35 2.40 -11.07
CA VAL A 645 2.91 2.42 -10.78
C VAL A 645 2.66 2.70 -9.29
N ILE A 646 2.20 3.91 -8.97
CA ILE A 646 1.87 4.32 -7.60
C ILE A 646 0.45 3.84 -7.26
N LYS A 647 0.34 2.82 -6.39
CA LYS A 647 -0.96 2.27 -5.99
C LYS A 647 -0.86 1.52 -4.69
N ASP A 648 -1.73 1.82 -3.72
CA ASP A 648 -1.77 1.13 -2.42
C ASP A 648 -1.83 -0.41 -2.55
N ASN A 649 -2.90 -0.95 -3.17
CA ASN A 649 -3.01 -2.38 -3.47
C ASN A 649 -2.37 -2.72 -4.83
N LEU A 650 -1.06 -2.50 -4.93
CA LEU A 650 -0.26 -2.62 -6.17
C LEU A 650 -0.45 -3.98 -6.84
N ILE A 651 -0.38 -5.06 -6.07
CA ILE A 651 -0.25 -6.44 -6.55
C ILE A 651 -1.54 -7.27 -6.45
N GLY A 652 -2.65 -6.67 -6.02
CA GLY A 652 -3.91 -7.38 -5.76
C GLY A 652 -4.45 -8.22 -6.94
N ARG A 653 -4.10 -7.84 -8.18
CA ARG A 653 -4.47 -8.57 -9.42
C ARG A 653 -3.28 -8.96 -10.30
N VAL A 654 -2.05 -8.80 -9.80
CA VAL A 654 -0.82 -9.09 -10.55
C VAL A 654 -0.39 -10.54 -10.29
N TRP A 655 0.01 -11.23 -11.36
CA TRP A 655 0.52 -12.60 -11.39
C TRP A 655 1.60 -12.72 -12.49
N PRO A 656 2.60 -13.60 -12.33
CA PRO A 656 2.90 -14.41 -11.14
C PRO A 656 3.31 -13.55 -9.93
N ARG A 657 3.34 -14.15 -8.74
CA ARG A 657 3.82 -13.50 -7.52
C ARG A 657 5.02 -14.24 -6.97
N PHE A 658 5.95 -13.49 -6.40
CA PHE A 658 7.23 -13.96 -5.93
C PHE A 658 7.46 -13.60 -4.47
N LEU A 659 8.31 -14.40 -3.83
CA LEU A 659 8.86 -14.25 -2.49
C LEU A 659 10.30 -14.79 -2.49
N HIS A 660 11.10 -14.31 -1.54
CA HIS A 660 12.41 -14.87 -1.21
C HIS A 660 13.34 -15.12 -2.43
N PRO A 661 13.70 -14.07 -3.19
CA PRO A 661 14.63 -14.24 -4.30
C PRO A 661 16.03 -14.57 -3.77
N TRP A 662 16.65 -15.58 -4.35
CA TRP A 662 18.06 -15.90 -4.21
C TRP A 662 18.73 -15.77 -5.58
N PRO A 663 19.43 -14.67 -5.84
CA PRO A 663 20.17 -14.48 -7.10
C PRO A 663 21.33 -15.46 -7.23
N LEU A 664 21.44 -16.13 -8.38
CA LEU A 664 22.63 -16.88 -8.78
C LEU A 664 23.60 -15.99 -9.55
N ASP A 665 23.06 -15.11 -10.38
CA ASP A 665 23.73 -13.99 -11.04
C ASP A 665 22.69 -12.89 -11.38
N SER A 666 23.03 -11.95 -12.27
CA SER A 666 22.10 -10.90 -12.73
C SER A 666 20.97 -11.40 -13.63
N LYS A 667 20.97 -12.68 -14.01
CA LYS A 667 20.05 -13.27 -14.99
C LYS A 667 19.21 -14.42 -14.44
N TYR A 668 19.68 -15.16 -13.45
CA TYR A 668 19.04 -16.36 -12.91
C TYR A 668 18.83 -16.29 -11.39
N PHE A 669 17.66 -16.74 -10.93
CA PHE A 669 17.22 -16.61 -9.54
C PHE A 669 16.49 -17.88 -9.07
N LEU A 670 16.77 -18.35 -7.85
CA LEU A 670 15.83 -19.23 -7.15
C LEU A 670 14.77 -18.37 -6.46
N VAL A 671 13.51 -18.76 -6.53
CA VAL A 671 12.40 -17.98 -5.95
C VAL A 671 11.33 -18.90 -5.39
N ALA A 672 10.65 -18.46 -4.35
CA ALA A 672 9.32 -18.96 -4.04
C ALA A 672 8.31 -18.24 -4.96
N CYS A 673 7.57 -18.99 -5.77
CA CYS A 673 6.65 -18.42 -6.75
C CYS A 673 5.27 -19.07 -6.66
N LYS A 674 4.25 -18.22 -6.83
CA LYS A 674 2.85 -18.59 -6.98
C LYS A 674 2.37 -18.05 -8.31
N LYS A 675 2.16 -18.93 -9.29
CA LYS A 675 1.83 -18.53 -10.67
C LYS A 675 0.43 -17.95 -10.79
N THR A 676 -0.52 -18.47 -10.03
CA THR A 676 -1.91 -18.01 -10.00
C THR A 676 -2.47 -17.97 -8.58
N ALA A 677 -3.62 -17.31 -8.39
CA ALA A 677 -4.30 -17.21 -7.09
C ALA A 677 -4.61 -18.56 -6.41
N ARG A 678 -4.67 -19.64 -7.18
CA ARG A 678 -5.05 -20.98 -6.71
C ARG A 678 -3.85 -21.87 -6.41
N ASP A 679 -2.67 -21.51 -6.89
CA ASP A 679 -1.48 -22.32 -6.68
C ASP A 679 -1.00 -22.21 -5.23
N SER A 680 -0.34 -23.26 -4.76
CA SER A 680 0.50 -23.14 -3.56
C SER A 680 1.84 -22.54 -3.96
N TRP A 681 2.52 -21.89 -3.01
CA TRP A 681 3.90 -21.46 -3.20
C TRP A 681 4.79 -22.68 -3.48
N GLY A 682 5.52 -22.65 -4.59
CA GLY A 682 6.53 -23.64 -4.95
C GLY A 682 7.89 -22.97 -5.17
N ILE A 683 8.95 -23.78 -5.22
CA ILE A 683 10.30 -23.31 -5.54
C ILE A 683 10.51 -23.38 -7.07
N TYR A 684 10.98 -22.28 -7.66
CA TYR A 684 11.21 -22.15 -9.09
C TYR A 684 12.61 -21.59 -9.37
N LEU A 685 13.17 -22.00 -10.51
CA LEU A 685 14.22 -21.25 -11.19
C LEU A 685 13.53 -20.22 -12.11
N ALA A 686 13.77 -18.95 -11.84
CA ALA A 686 13.32 -17.82 -12.64
C ALA A 686 14.50 -17.19 -13.38
N ASP A 687 14.26 -16.62 -14.56
CA ASP A 687 15.28 -15.84 -15.27
C ASP A 687 14.73 -14.54 -15.85
N VAL A 688 15.64 -13.64 -16.23
CA VAL A 688 15.30 -12.38 -16.90
C VAL A 688 14.65 -12.60 -18.28
N PHE A 689 14.74 -13.79 -18.86
CA PHE A 689 14.21 -14.10 -20.18
C PHE A 689 12.75 -14.54 -20.17
N ASP A 690 12.11 -14.55 -18.99
CA ASP A 690 10.73 -14.93 -18.68
C ASP A 690 10.49 -16.43 -18.45
N ASN A 691 11.54 -17.23 -18.32
CA ASN A 691 11.38 -18.64 -17.92
C ASN A 691 11.06 -18.74 -16.42
N LEU A 692 10.13 -19.66 -16.10
CA LEU A 692 9.75 -20.01 -14.72
C LEU A 692 9.62 -21.53 -14.58
N VAL A 693 10.74 -22.17 -14.24
CA VAL A 693 10.87 -23.64 -14.16
C VAL A 693 10.57 -24.13 -12.75
N PRO A 694 9.52 -24.95 -12.53
CA PRO A 694 9.27 -25.52 -11.21
C PRO A 694 10.39 -26.48 -10.83
N LEU A 695 10.96 -26.28 -9.64
CA LEU A 695 11.96 -27.18 -9.03
C LEU A 695 11.30 -28.08 -7.98
N LYS A 696 10.47 -27.50 -7.10
CA LYS A 696 9.76 -28.23 -6.04
C LYS A 696 8.38 -27.64 -5.82
N SER A 697 7.38 -28.49 -5.69
CA SER A 697 6.03 -28.11 -5.27
C SER A 697 5.42 -29.26 -4.46
N VAL A 698 4.93 -28.97 -3.27
CA VAL A 698 4.33 -29.97 -2.39
C VAL A 698 2.82 -29.71 -2.31
N PRO A 699 1.97 -30.66 -2.75
CA PRO A 699 0.53 -30.43 -2.75
C PRO A 699 -0.04 -30.14 -1.35
N GLY A 700 -0.86 -29.09 -1.26
CA GLY A 700 -1.46 -28.64 0.01
C GLY A 700 -0.48 -27.99 0.99
N GLN A 701 0.77 -27.74 0.56
CA GLN A 701 1.81 -27.09 1.35
C GLN A 701 2.47 -25.97 0.54
N HIS A 702 3.08 -25.04 1.24
CA HIS A 702 3.78 -23.89 0.70
C HIS A 702 5.29 -24.07 0.89
N CYS A 703 6.06 -23.81 -0.15
CA CYS A 703 7.52 -23.88 -0.15
C CYS A 703 8.09 -22.44 -0.20
N PHE A 704 8.96 -22.09 0.74
CA PHE A 704 9.50 -20.75 0.95
C PHE A 704 11.02 -20.77 1.11
N GLU A 705 11.65 -19.60 1.05
CA GLU A 705 13.05 -19.38 1.42
C GLU A 705 14.05 -20.34 0.76
N PRO A 706 14.06 -20.49 -0.58
CA PRO A 706 15.00 -21.37 -1.25
C PRO A 706 16.43 -20.85 -1.15
N MET A 707 17.36 -21.71 -0.76
CA MET A 707 18.80 -21.41 -0.69
C MET A 707 19.62 -22.58 -1.24
N PRO A 708 20.64 -22.35 -2.07
CA PRO A 708 21.66 -23.35 -2.36
C PRO A 708 22.31 -23.82 -1.06
N LEU A 709 22.28 -25.13 -0.78
CA LEU A 709 22.95 -25.70 0.38
C LEU A 709 24.41 -25.99 0.02
N GLN A 710 25.24 -24.95 0.08
CA GLN A 710 26.69 -25.03 -0.20
C GLN A 710 27.47 -23.97 0.57
N ALA A 711 28.79 -24.17 0.68
CA ALA A 711 29.68 -23.15 1.18
C ALA A 711 29.76 -21.96 0.19
N ARG A 712 29.97 -20.76 0.73
CA ARG A 712 30.14 -19.50 0.00
C ARG A 712 31.26 -18.68 0.64
N PRO A 713 31.90 -17.75 -0.10
CA PRO A 713 32.91 -16.87 0.48
C PRO A 713 32.34 -16.04 1.64
N VAL A 714 33.12 -15.94 2.73
CA VAL A 714 32.83 -15.01 3.83
C VAL A 714 33.15 -13.59 3.33
N PRO A 715 32.22 -12.63 3.40
CA PRO A 715 32.50 -11.23 3.12
C PRO A 715 33.60 -10.69 4.05
N PRO A 716 34.30 -9.61 3.68
CA PRO A 716 35.28 -9.00 4.56
C PRO A 716 34.66 -8.55 5.89
N GLU A 717 35.37 -8.77 6.99
CA GLU A 717 35.02 -8.18 8.27
C GLU A 717 35.17 -6.65 8.21
N VAL A 718 34.16 -5.95 8.72
CA VAL A 718 34.17 -4.49 8.85
C VAL A 718 34.41 -4.17 10.33
N ALA A 719 35.58 -3.59 10.62
CA ALA A 719 35.94 -3.24 11.99
C ALA A 719 34.95 -2.23 12.60
N ASP A 720 34.62 -2.45 13.88
CA ASP A 720 33.80 -1.54 14.67
C ASP A 720 34.43 -0.14 14.73
N ARG A 721 33.59 0.87 14.54
CA ARG A 721 33.93 2.29 14.60
C ARG A 721 33.29 2.99 15.80
N VAL A 722 32.45 2.28 16.53
CA VAL A 722 31.81 2.77 17.75
C VAL A 722 32.80 2.93 18.90
N ARG A 723 32.58 3.97 19.72
CA ARG A 723 33.19 4.15 21.04
C ARG A 723 32.09 4.09 22.09
N LEU A 724 31.87 2.90 22.66
CA LEU A 724 30.70 2.59 23.49
C LEU A 724 30.66 3.34 24.83
N ASP A 725 31.79 3.90 25.26
CA ASP A 725 31.92 4.80 26.42
C ASP A 725 31.39 6.22 26.13
N SER A 726 31.26 6.61 24.85
CA SER A 726 30.68 7.89 24.44
C SER A 726 29.14 7.91 24.54
N LYS A 727 28.58 9.08 24.83
CA LYS A 727 27.13 9.36 24.72
C LYS A 727 26.78 10.26 23.54
N GLU A 728 27.79 10.70 22.80
CA GLU A 728 27.67 11.65 21.70
C GLU A 728 28.33 11.10 20.43
N ALA A 729 27.94 11.71 19.31
CA ALA A 729 28.54 11.55 17.99
C ALA A 729 28.80 12.94 17.37
N ASN A 730 29.65 12.98 16.35
CA ASN A 730 29.94 14.20 15.60
C ASN A 730 29.20 14.19 14.27
N VAL A 731 28.71 15.36 13.85
CA VAL A 731 28.14 15.61 12.53
C VAL A 731 29.01 16.62 11.81
N TYR A 732 29.38 16.31 10.57
CA TYR A 732 30.09 17.19 9.66
C TYR A 732 29.31 17.38 8.37
N ILE A 733 28.99 18.63 8.03
CA ILE A 733 28.32 18.99 6.78
C ILE A 733 29.29 19.82 5.96
N HIS A 734 29.66 19.32 4.78
CA HIS A 734 30.63 19.98 3.92
C HIS A 734 30.09 21.31 3.35
N ASN A 735 28.84 21.31 2.87
CA ASN A 735 28.16 22.51 2.38
C ASN A 735 26.65 22.31 2.35
N VAL A 736 25.89 22.97 3.23
CA VAL A 736 24.42 22.86 3.26
C VAL A 736 23.77 23.14 1.89
N TYR A 737 24.37 23.98 1.04
CA TYR A 737 23.86 24.33 -0.28
C TYR A 737 24.14 23.30 -1.39
N ALA A 738 24.89 22.23 -1.10
CA ALA A 738 25.24 21.20 -2.08
C ALA A 738 24.22 20.06 -2.07
N GLY A 739 23.01 20.31 -2.57
CA GLY A 739 21.95 19.29 -2.66
C GLY A 739 20.61 19.88 -3.10
N GLU A 740 19.61 19.03 -3.32
CA GLU A 740 18.30 19.47 -3.81
C GLU A 740 17.49 20.18 -2.73
N GLY A 741 17.73 19.88 -1.45
CA GLY A 741 16.98 20.42 -0.31
C GLY A 741 17.14 21.92 -0.07
N LEU A 742 18.13 22.57 -0.70
CA LEU A 742 18.32 24.03 -0.66
C LEU A 742 18.56 24.63 -2.06
N ARG A 743 18.15 23.92 -3.12
CA ARG A 743 18.30 24.38 -4.50
C ARG A 743 17.64 25.75 -4.71
N GLY A 744 18.41 26.71 -5.21
CA GLY A 744 17.93 28.07 -5.50
C GLY A 744 17.90 29.01 -4.29
N VAL A 745 18.19 28.53 -3.07
CA VAL A 745 18.35 29.40 -1.89
C VAL A 745 19.71 30.11 -1.99
N PRO A 746 19.78 31.45 -1.84
CA PRO A 746 21.04 32.17 -1.90
C PRO A 746 22.05 31.70 -0.85
N LYS A 747 23.33 31.63 -1.25
CA LYS A 747 24.42 31.29 -0.34
C LYS A 747 24.54 32.35 0.76
N GLY A 748 24.77 31.90 1.99
CA GLY A 748 24.86 32.76 3.17
C GLY A 748 23.51 33.09 3.83
N THR A 749 22.36 32.73 3.23
CA THR A 749 21.04 32.84 3.88
C THR A 749 20.94 31.98 5.14
N VAL A 750 21.47 30.75 5.12
CA VAL A 750 21.48 29.84 6.27
C VAL A 750 22.47 30.36 7.31
N LYS A 751 22.00 30.61 8.54
CA LYS A 751 22.83 31.09 9.66
C LYS A 751 23.08 30.02 10.71
N THR A 752 22.08 29.20 10.99
CA THR A 752 22.14 28.13 11.97
C THR A 752 21.36 26.91 11.51
N LEU A 753 21.63 25.75 12.09
CA LEU A 753 20.77 24.57 11.99
C LEU A 753 20.02 24.40 13.31
N ARG A 754 18.69 24.23 13.26
CA ARG A 754 17.92 23.71 14.39
C ARG A 754 18.16 22.21 14.49
N VAL A 755 18.43 21.72 15.69
CA VAL A 755 18.61 20.31 16.00
C VAL A 755 17.51 19.86 16.96
N PHE A 756 16.75 18.84 16.57
CA PHE A 756 15.71 18.27 17.42
C PHE A 756 15.63 16.75 17.26
N GLN A 757 15.08 16.11 18.29
CA GLN A 757 14.90 14.67 18.35
C GLN A 757 13.43 14.30 18.14
N TYR A 758 13.18 13.19 17.45
CA TYR A 758 11.88 12.53 17.41
C TYR A 758 11.66 11.59 18.61
N GLU A 759 10.43 11.55 19.12
CA GLU A 759 9.98 10.47 20.02
C GLU A 759 8.70 9.82 19.50
N TYR A 760 8.80 8.52 19.24
CA TYR A 760 7.74 7.74 18.59
C TYR A 760 6.71 7.15 19.54
N ALA A 761 5.58 6.72 18.99
CA ALA A 761 4.39 6.29 19.72
C ALA A 761 4.61 5.02 20.58
N TYR A 762 3.95 4.98 21.73
CA TYR A 762 3.85 3.76 22.55
C TYR A 762 2.79 2.81 22.01
N ARG A 763 2.82 1.57 22.52
CA ARG A 763 1.76 0.58 22.32
C ARG A 763 0.38 1.15 22.65
N ARG A 764 -0.59 0.85 21.78
CA ARG A 764 -2.01 1.26 21.89
C ARG A 764 -2.27 2.76 21.81
N VAL A 765 -1.29 3.54 21.37
CA VAL A 765 -1.42 4.96 21.06
C VAL A 765 -0.75 5.23 19.70
N GLY A 766 -1.27 6.18 18.94
CA GLY A 766 -0.71 6.59 17.65
C GLY A 766 -1.78 7.16 16.72
N GLY A 767 -1.37 7.92 15.70
CA GLY A 767 -2.26 8.50 14.70
C GLY A 767 -1.99 9.98 14.45
N HIS A 768 -2.35 10.45 13.26
CA HIS A 768 -2.19 11.83 12.78
C HIS A 768 -2.88 12.93 13.60
N ASN A 769 -3.65 12.57 14.62
CA ASN A 769 -4.45 13.47 15.45
C ASN A 769 -4.24 13.22 16.94
N VAL A 770 -3.05 12.75 17.33
CA VAL A 770 -2.64 12.56 18.73
C VAL A 770 -1.78 13.72 19.22
N ILE A 771 -0.66 14.02 18.54
CA ILE A 771 0.33 15.03 18.99
C ILE A 771 -0.08 16.45 18.59
N GLY A 772 -0.57 16.61 17.37
CA GLY A 772 -1.19 17.82 16.86
C GLY A 772 -2.41 17.48 16.03
N TYR A 773 -3.38 18.39 15.98
CA TYR A 773 -4.56 18.21 15.13
C TYR A 773 -4.17 18.36 13.67
N GLU A 774 -4.04 17.25 12.95
CA GLU A 774 -3.59 17.20 11.55
C GLU A 774 -2.24 17.91 11.33
N GLY A 775 -1.34 17.73 12.28
CA GLY A 775 0.02 18.25 12.26
C GLY A 775 1.01 17.08 12.27
N PRO A 776 1.91 16.97 13.26
CA PRO A 776 2.92 15.94 13.26
C PRO A 776 2.41 14.61 13.83
N TRP A 777 2.96 13.50 13.34
CA TRP A 777 2.73 12.16 13.88
C TRP A 777 3.43 11.93 15.23
N ASP A 778 4.56 12.60 15.42
CA ASP A 778 5.53 12.30 16.47
C ASP A 778 5.84 13.52 17.34
N VAL A 779 6.19 13.27 18.59
CA VAL A 779 6.66 14.29 19.52
C VAL A 779 8.01 14.86 19.04
N ARG A 780 8.15 16.18 19.10
CA ARG A 780 9.37 16.92 18.75
C ARG A 780 10.07 17.41 20.01
N ARG A 781 11.25 16.88 20.31
CA ARG A 781 12.06 17.30 21.46
C ARG A 781 13.17 18.23 21.00
N LEU A 782 13.04 19.52 21.34
CA LEU A 782 14.04 20.51 20.95
C LEU A 782 15.31 20.35 21.77
N ILE A 783 16.44 20.36 21.06
CA ILE A 783 17.77 20.34 21.66
C ILE A 783 18.36 21.75 21.58
N GLY A 784 18.39 22.36 20.39
CA GLY A 784 18.95 23.69 20.24
C GLY A 784 19.35 24.06 18.82
N THR A 785 20.34 24.94 18.71
CA THR A 785 20.87 25.41 17.42
C THR A 785 22.40 25.32 17.37
N VAL A 786 22.93 25.16 16.15
CA VAL A 786 24.37 25.18 15.86
C VAL A 786 24.63 26.13 14.69
N PRO A 787 25.77 26.86 14.66
CA PRO A 787 26.05 27.79 13.58
C PRO A 787 26.42 27.09 12.28
N VAL A 788 26.06 27.72 11.16
CA VAL A 788 26.59 27.40 9.83
C VAL A 788 27.59 28.49 9.46
N LEU A 789 28.79 28.08 9.06
CA LEU A 789 29.87 28.99 8.74
C LEU A 789 29.61 29.70 7.40
N ALA A 790 30.36 30.78 7.15
CA ALA A 790 30.16 31.64 5.97
C ALA A 790 30.26 30.88 4.62
N ASP A 791 31.00 29.79 4.56
CA ASP A 791 31.15 28.95 3.36
C ASP A 791 30.05 27.88 3.21
N GLY A 792 29.09 27.83 4.14
CA GLY A 792 27.98 26.87 4.19
C GLY A 792 28.30 25.58 4.95
N SER A 793 29.48 25.46 5.56
CA SER A 793 29.88 24.25 6.28
C SER A 793 29.50 24.29 7.77
N ALA A 794 29.36 23.12 8.40
CA ALA A 794 29.07 23.00 9.84
C ALA A 794 29.74 21.74 10.44
N VAL A 795 30.15 21.83 11.71
CA VAL A 795 30.63 20.67 12.49
C VAL A 795 30.16 20.79 13.94
N PHE A 796 29.46 19.78 14.45
CA PHE A 796 28.83 19.84 15.77
C PHE A 796 28.61 18.45 16.38
N LYS A 797 28.34 18.41 17.68
CA LYS A 797 28.00 17.18 18.39
C LYS A 797 26.50 16.95 18.47
N ILE A 798 26.08 15.69 18.48
CA ILE A 798 24.70 15.26 18.73
C ILE A 798 24.68 14.10 19.73
N PRO A 799 23.56 13.87 20.45
CA PRO A 799 23.40 12.65 21.23
C PRO A 799 23.41 11.41 20.33
N ALA A 800 24.08 10.35 20.78
CA ALA A 800 24.06 9.06 20.10
C ALA A 800 22.76 8.27 20.38
N ASN A 801 22.46 7.28 19.53
CA ASN A 801 21.36 6.33 19.72
C ASN A 801 19.97 6.97 19.82
N VAL A 802 19.78 8.11 19.13
CA VAL A 802 18.49 8.80 19.02
C VAL A 802 18.26 9.33 17.60
N PRO A 803 17.00 9.39 17.13
CA PRO A 803 16.66 9.92 15.81
C PRO A 803 16.71 11.46 15.82
N ILE A 804 17.67 12.04 15.10
CA ILE A 804 17.91 13.48 14.99
C ILE A 804 17.43 14.02 13.65
N SER A 805 16.82 15.20 13.67
CA SER A 805 16.42 15.97 12.50
C SER A 805 17.03 17.36 12.51
N LEU A 806 17.23 17.92 11.32
CA LEU A 806 17.87 19.20 11.09
C LEU A 806 16.97 20.13 10.28
N GLN A 807 16.95 21.42 10.64
CA GLN A 807 16.33 22.48 9.83
C GLN A 807 17.32 23.61 9.60
N PRO A 808 17.69 23.93 8.34
CA PRO A 808 18.48 25.12 8.03
C PRO A 808 17.65 26.38 8.26
N LEU A 809 18.15 27.30 9.09
CA LEU A 809 17.44 28.52 9.50
C LEU A 809 18.04 29.77 8.88
N ASP A 810 17.19 30.74 8.55
CA ASP A 810 17.61 32.10 8.18
C ASP A 810 18.08 32.94 9.40
N ASN A 811 18.37 34.22 9.20
CA ASN A 811 18.80 35.14 10.25
C ASN A 811 17.71 35.51 11.28
N GLU A 812 16.45 35.15 11.02
CA GLU A 812 15.33 35.35 11.92
C GLU A 812 14.88 34.03 12.57
N GLY A 813 15.63 32.93 12.38
CA GLY A 813 15.33 31.62 12.97
C GLY A 813 14.27 30.81 12.22
N LYS A 814 13.89 31.19 10.99
CA LYS A 814 12.84 30.51 10.20
C LYS A 814 13.43 29.39 9.36
N ALA A 815 12.78 28.23 9.34
CA ALA A 815 13.22 27.09 8.54
C ALA A 815 13.08 27.38 7.03
N LEU A 816 14.20 27.22 6.33
CA LEU A 816 14.29 27.32 4.86
C LEU A 816 13.89 26.01 4.18
N ALA A 817 14.07 24.89 4.89
CA ALA A 817 13.68 23.55 4.49
C ALA A 817 13.38 22.70 5.73
N ILE A 818 12.60 21.64 5.56
CA ILE A 818 12.25 20.70 6.63
C ILE A 818 12.72 19.28 6.27
N MET A 819 13.42 18.63 7.21
CA MET A 819 13.84 17.24 7.06
C MET A 819 12.74 16.30 7.58
N ARG A 820 12.05 15.61 6.67
CA ARG A 820 10.96 14.66 6.95
C ARG A 820 11.46 13.21 7.03
N SER A 821 12.61 13.07 7.68
CA SER A 821 13.28 11.83 8.03
C SER A 821 14.23 12.15 9.21
N TRP A 822 15.08 11.21 9.61
CA TRP A 822 16.06 11.36 10.67
C TRP A 822 17.37 10.67 10.33
N LEU A 823 18.44 11.22 10.88
CA LEU A 823 19.72 10.54 11.01
C LEU A 823 19.85 9.95 12.42
N THR A 824 20.54 8.83 12.53
CA THR A 824 20.87 8.20 13.80
C THR A 824 22.37 7.94 13.79
N ALA A 825 23.07 8.44 14.81
CA ALA A 825 24.49 8.21 14.97
C ALA A 825 24.75 7.27 16.14
N MET A 826 25.70 6.35 15.97
CA MET A 826 26.17 5.46 17.03
C MET A 826 27.17 6.17 17.95
N PRO A 827 27.44 5.63 19.16
CA PRO A 827 28.40 6.23 20.09
C PRO A 827 29.76 6.48 19.46
N GLY A 828 30.23 7.73 19.50
CA GLY A 828 31.55 8.15 19.01
C GLY A 828 31.69 8.26 17.48
N GLU A 829 30.62 8.01 16.73
CA GLU A 829 30.61 8.07 15.26
C GLU A 829 30.90 9.49 14.74
N ASN A 830 31.53 9.57 13.57
CA ASN A 830 31.60 10.78 12.76
C ASN A 830 30.68 10.63 11.55
N VAL A 831 29.49 11.23 11.62
CA VAL A 831 28.53 11.28 10.52
C VAL A 831 28.89 12.43 9.59
N SER A 832 28.92 12.19 8.28
CA SER A 832 29.24 13.23 7.30
C SER A 832 28.30 13.24 6.10
N CYS A 833 27.94 14.42 5.61
CA CYS A 833 27.25 14.61 4.33
C CYS A 833 27.88 15.71 3.47
N VAL A 834 27.66 15.64 2.16
CA VAL A 834 28.12 16.65 1.20
C VAL A 834 27.27 17.91 1.31
N GLY A 835 25.95 17.75 1.46
CA GLY A 835 25.03 18.88 1.64
C GLY A 835 23.64 18.46 2.08
N CYS A 836 22.65 19.34 1.88
CA CYS A 836 21.27 19.03 2.25
C CYS A 836 20.60 18.24 1.12
N HIS A 837 20.45 16.93 1.32
CA HIS A 837 19.75 16.04 0.39
C HIS A 837 20.48 15.88 -0.96
N GLU A 838 21.80 15.71 -0.90
CA GLU A 838 22.62 15.34 -2.04
C GLU A 838 22.27 13.95 -2.57
N LYS A 839 22.72 13.62 -3.79
CA LYS A 839 22.65 12.25 -4.27
C LYS A 839 23.81 11.47 -3.67
N GLN A 840 23.61 10.22 -3.27
CA GLN A 840 24.70 9.36 -2.75
C GLN A 840 25.94 9.26 -3.66
N ASN A 841 25.74 9.35 -4.99
CA ASN A 841 26.83 9.31 -5.96
C ASN A 841 27.45 10.70 -6.21
N SER A 842 27.06 11.72 -5.44
CA SER A 842 27.64 13.06 -5.52
C SER A 842 29.04 13.07 -4.94
N VAL A 843 29.98 13.62 -5.69
CA VAL A 843 31.35 13.85 -5.20
C VAL A 843 31.37 15.16 -4.42
N ALA A 844 31.99 15.15 -3.24
CA ALA A 844 32.24 16.38 -2.51
C ALA A 844 33.10 17.33 -3.36
N VAL A 845 32.75 18.61 -3.40
CA VAL A 845 33.58 19.62 -4.07
C VAL A 845 34.96 19.63 -3.40
N PRO A 846 36.08 19.51 -4.13
CA PRO A 846 37.43 19.43 -3.55
C PRO A 846 37.88 20.81 -3.05
N ARG A 847 37.23 21.31 -2.00
CA ARG A 847 37.55 22.55 -1.29
C ARG A 847 37.73 22.26 0.19
N LYS A 848 38.64 22.97 0.87
CA LYS A 848 38.76 22.88 2.33
C LYS A 848 37.64 23.70 2.97
N ALA A 849 36.62 23.03 3.49
CA ALA A 849 35.54 23.70 4.20
C ALA A 849 36.03 24.30 5.52
N LEU A 850 35.52 25.45 5.93
CA LEU A 850 35.93 26.12 7.18
C LEU A 850 35.72 25.22 8.39
N ALA A 851 34.63 24.45 8.42
CA ALA A 851 34.30 23.55 9.52
C ALA A 851 35.32 22.41 9.69
N SER A 852 36.05 22.03 8.63
CA SER A 852 37.09 20.98 8.73
C SER A 852 38.29 21.36 9.60
N LYS A 853 38.43 22.64 9.95
CA LYS A 853 39.50 23.17 10.81
C LYS A 853 39.07 23.36 12.27
N LEU A 854 37.81 23.08 12.59
CA LEU A 854 37.23 23.33 13.91
C LEU A 854 36.97 22.02 14.64
N ALA A 855 37.01 22.09 15.97
CA ALA A 855 36.45 21.04 16.81
C ALA A 855 34.91 21.03 16.68
N PRO A 856 34.24 19.87 16.78
CA PRO A 856 32.78 19.80 16.81
C PRO A 856 32.19 20.68 17.90
N MET A 857 31.34 21.62 17.50
CA MET A 857 30.70 22.59 18.39
C MET A 857 29.59 21.94 19.23
N ALA A 858 29.42 22.42 20.46
CA ALA A 858 28.27 22.06 21.30
C ALA A 858 26.99 22.73 20.77
N ILE A 859 25.85 22.07 20.97
CA ILE A 859 24.54 22.63 20.62
C ILE A 859 24.19 23.72 21.65
N LYS A 860 23.85 24.92 21.17
CA LYS A 860 23.32 26.00 22.02
C LYS A 860 21.85 25.67 22.37
N PRO A 861 21.50 25.47 23.65
CA PRO A 861 20.14 25.10 24.03
C PRO A 861 19.09 26.13 23.62
N TRP A 862 17.88 25.67 23.30
CA TRP A 862 16.75 26.54 22.94
C TRP A 862 15.89 26.87 24.16
N HIS A 863 16.01 28.11 24.66
CA HIS A 863 15.28 28.64 25.83
C HIS A 863 15.20 27.65 27.00
N GLY A 864 16.35 27.12 27.42
CA GLY A 864 16.47 26.17 28.53
C GLY A 864 16.84 24.75 28.12
N ALA A 865 16.57 23.78 29.01
CA ALA A 865 16.93 22.38 28.82
C ALA A 865 16.13 21.69 27.71
N LYS A 866 16.71 20.63 27.14
CA LYS A 866 16.09 19.77 26.12
C LYS A 866 14.74 19.24 26.62
N ARG A 867 13.68 19.45 25.85
CA ARG A 867 12.31 19.03 26.21
C ARG A 867 11.41 18.94 24.98
N GLY A 868 10.27 18.30 25.16
CA GLY A 868 9.23 18.26 24.13
C GLY A 868 8.52 19.60 23.93
N PHE A 869 8.40 20.03 22.68
CA PHE A 869 7.72 21.27 22.33
C PHE A 869 6.21 21.14 22.53
N SER A 870 5.64 21.93 23.44
CA SER A 870 4.20 21.96 23.70
C SER A 870 3.64 23.35 23.39
N PHE A 871 2.50 23.39 22.71
CA PHE A 871 1.79 24.66 22.48
C PHE A 871 1.46 25.38 23.78
N ARG A 872 0.99 24.64 24.80
CA ARG A 872 0.63 25.22 26.11
C ARG A 872 1.82 25.82 26.84
N ARG A 873 2.99 25.19 26.76
CA ARG A 873 4.21 25.71 27.42
C ARG A 873 4.90 26.79 26.62
N GLU A 874 4.92 26.67 25.31
CA GLU A 874 5.83 27.47 24.48
C GLU A 874 5.11 28.60 23.72
N VAL A 875 3.80 28.44 23.39
CA VAL A 875 3.05 29.40 22.55
C VAL A 875 1.93 30.10 23.31
N GLN A 876 1.19 29.39 24.17
CA GLN A 876 0.12 30.01 24.97
C GLN A 876 0.61 31.22 25.80
N PRO A 877 1.79 31.21 26.45
CA PRO A 877 2.32 32.40 27.14
C PRO A 877 2.48 33.62 26.23
N VAL A 878 2.86 33.40 24.97
CA VAL A 878 2.96 34.48 23.98
C VAL A 878 1.57 35.06 23.69
N LEU A 879 0.56 34.20 23.55
CA LEU A 879 -0.82 34.63 23.33
C LEU A 879 -1.37 35.39 24.54
N ASP A 880 -1.10 34.95 25.76
CA ASP A 880 -1.57 35.61 26.98
C ASP A 880 -0.98 37.02 27.11
N ARG A 881 0.33 37.15 26.90
CA ARG A 881 1.02 38.45 26.92
C ARG A 881 0.58 39.37 25.80
N ARG A 882 0.37 38.86 24.57
CA ARG A 882 0.26 39.71 23.38
C ARG A 882 -1.13 39.82 22.77
N CYS A 883 -1.99 38.82 22.97
CA CYS A 883 -3.20 38.65 22.18
C CYS A 883 -4.48 38.60 23.03
N VAL A 884 -4.45 37.94 24.20
CA VAL A 884 -5.67 37.64 24.98
C VAL A 884 -6.45 38.90 25.35
N GLY A 885 -5.81 40.02 25.65
CA GLY A 885 -6.52 41.28 25.97
C GLY A 885 -7.47 41.77 24.86
N CYS A 886 -7.28 41.35 23.60
CA CYS A 886 -8.18 41.64 22.48
C CYS A 886 -8.96 40.41 21.97
N HIS A 887 -8.54 39.20 22.36
CA HIS A 887 -8.95 37.89 21.86
C HIS A 887 -9.32 36.94 23.02
N ASP A 888 -10.05 37.43 24.02
CA ASP A 888 -10.46 36.68 25.22
C ASP A 888 -11.80 35.93 25.08
N GLY A 889 -12.41 35.99 23.91
CA GLY A 889 -13.75 35.45 23.64
C GLY A 889 -14.90 36.40 23.93
N SER A 890 -14.66 37.62 24.44
CA SER A 890 -15.71 38.63 24.66
C SER A 890 -16.36 39.12 23.35
N LYS A 891 -15.64 39.02 22.22
CA LYS A 891 -16.06 39.51 20.90
C LYS A 891 -16.29 38.32 19.95
N PRO A 892 -17.55 37.97 19.61
CA PRO A 892 -17.89 36.75 18.87
C PRO A 892 -17.26 36.61 17.48
N LYS A 893 -16.89 37.74 16.84
CA LYS A 893 -16.27 37.77 15.50
C LYS A 893 -14.75 37.62 15.54
N ARG A 894 -14.13 37.49 16.71
CA ARG A 894 -12.67 37.34 16.86
C ARG A 894 -12.32 35.92 17.30
N PRO A 895 -11.18 35.37 16.85
CA PRO A 895 -10.60 34.17 17.44
C PRO A 895 -10.47 34.31 18.96
N ASN A 896 -10.77 33.23 19.70
CA ASN A 896 -10.58 33.18 21.15
C ASN A 896 -9.25 32.48 21.48
N PHE A 897 -8.33 33.23 22.07
CA PHE A 897 -6.99 32.78 22.45
C PHE A 897 -6.80 32.63 23.97
N LYS A 898 -7.83 32.85 24.77
CA LYS A 898 -7.78 32.56 26.22
C LYS A 898 -7.89 31.05 26.46
N ASP A 899 -6.89 30.44 27.09
CA ASP A 899 -6.99 29.05 27.55
C ASP A 899 -7.83 29.00 28.83
N ASP A 900 -9.00 28.35 28.77
CA ASP A 900 -9.86 28.12 29.93
C ASP A 900 -9.61 26.74 30.58
N GLY A 901 -8.51 26.08 30.18
CA GLY A 901 -8.11 24.74 30.61
C GLY A 901 -8.86 23.62 29.89
N LYS A 902 -9.96 23.92 29.17
CA LYS A 902 -10.78 22.89 28.52
C LYS A 902 -10.18 22.45 27.20
N LEU A 903 -10.41 21.18 26.89
CA LEU A 903 -9.98 20.56 25.64
C LEU A 903 -11.20 20.21 24.78
N VAL A 904 -11.19 20.67 23.54
CA VAL A 904 -12.12 20.25 22.49
C VAL A 904 -11.69 18.88 21.98
N ARG A 905 -12.63 17.93 21.98
CA ARG A 905 -12.41 16.57 21.45
C ARG A 905 -13.28 16.34 20.23
N PHE A 906 -12.65 15.84 19.17
CA PHE A 906 -13.35 15.44 17.96
C PHE A 906 -13.69 13.95 18.00
N ALA A 907 -14.80 13.54 17.38
CA ALA A 907 -15.27 12.15 17.42
C ALA A 907 -14.23 11.12 16.91
N THR A 908 -13.34 11.54 16.02
CA THR A 908 -12.30 10.70 15.41
C THR A 908 -10.91 10.90 16.03
N ALA A 909 -10.77 11.83 17.00
CA ALA A 909 -9.49 12.17 17.63
C ALA A 909 -9.27 11.42 18.94
N GLN A 910 -8.06 10.90 19.10
CA GLN A 910 -7.63 10.22 20.32
C GLN A 910 -7.27 11.18 21.45
N SER A 911 -6.95 12.44 21.12
CA SER A 911 -6.57 13.49 22.06
C SER A 911 -7.44 14.74 21.84
N GLY A 912 -7.56 15.56 22.89
CA GLY A 912 -8.24 16.86 22.82
C GLY A 912 -7.25 18.00 22.57
N TYR A 913 -7.76 19.19 22.23
CA TYR A 913 -6.93 20.37 21.96
C TYR A 913 -7.55 21.61 22.59
N SER A 914 -6.75 22.58 23.05
CA SER A 914 -7.30 23.84 23.55
C SER A 914 -7.90 24.66 22.40
N MET A 915 -8.90 25.49 22.71
CA MET A 915 -9.49 26.38 21.71
C MET A 915 -8.46 27.35 21.10
N PRO A 916 -7.55 27.98 21.88
CA PRO A 916 -6.53 28.87 21.33
C PRO A 916 -5.66 28.20 20.25
N TYR A 917 -5.26 26.95 20.46
CA TYR A 917 -4.49 26.18 19.47
C TYR A 917 -5.28 25.98 18.18
N LEU A 918 -6.55 25.54 18.29
CA LEU A 918 -7.39 25.27 17.13
C LEU A 918 -7.71 26.54 16.33
N GLU A 919 -7.88 27.67 17.00
CA GLU A 919 -8.11 28.96 16.35
C GLU A 919 -6.84 29.49 15.68
N LEU A 920 -5.69 29.43 16.35
CA LEU A 920 -4.43 29.97 15.81
C LEU A 920 -3.94 29.15 14.61
N ALA A 921 -4.04 27.82 14.69
CA ALA A 921 -3.56 26.91 13.65
C ALA A 921 -4.23 27.09 12.28
N LYS A 922 -5.40 27.75 12.20
CA LYS A 922 -6.09 28.06 10.94
C LYS A 922 -5.28 29.02 10.05
N PHE A 923 -4.48 29.88 10.67
CA PHE A 923 -3.70 30.92 10.00
C PHE A 923 -2.27 30.48 9.65
N VAL A 924 -1.95 29.20 9.85
CA VAL A 924 -0.62 28.63 9.60
C VAL A 924 -0.62 27.79 8.33
N ARG A 925 0.29 28.12 7.40
CA ARG A 925 0.65 27.23 6.29
C ARG A 925 1.58 26.15 6.82
N ARG A 926 1.21 24.89 6.62
CA ARG A 926 1.92 23.74 7.15
C ARG A 926 1.74 22.51 6.26
N ASN A 927 2.66 21.58 6.40
CA ASN A 927 2.60 20.28 5.75
C ASN A 927 1.47 19.42 6.38
N GLY A 928 0.78 18.65 5.55
CA GLY A 928 -0.17 17.65 6.04
C GLY A 928 0.53 16.47 6.73
N PRO A 929 -0.21 15.65 7.49
CA PRO A 929 0.37 14.41 8.03
C PRO A 929 0.84 13.45 6.92
N GLU A 930 0.26 13.51 5.73
CA GLU A 930 0.63 12.68 4.58
C GLU A 930 1.09 13.50 3.36
N GLY A 931 1.81 14.60 3.59
CA GLY A 931 2.30 15.44 2.50
C GLY A 931 3.18 14.73 1.49
N ASP A 932 3.34 15.35 0.32
CA ASP A 932 4.03 14.78 -0.84
C ASP A 932 5.37 14.16 -0.45
N TYR A 933 5.64 12.89 -0.75
CA TYR A 933 6.85 12.20 -0.25
C TYR A 933 8.14 12.62 -0.98
N HIS A 934 8.02 13.31 -2.12
CA HIS A 934 9.16 13.87 -2.83
C HIS A 934 9.86 14.96 -2.00
N VAL A 935 11.10 15.27 -2.37
CA VAL A 935 11.85 16.38 -1.76
C VAL A 935 11.06 17.66 -1.96
N LEU A 936 10.76 18.35 -0.86
CA LEU A 936 9.96 19.57 -0.91
C LEU A 936 10.74 20.71 -1.57
N THR A 937 10.01 21.59 -2.26
CA THR A 937 10.60 22.82 -2.78
C THR A 937 11.08 23.67 -1.59
N PRO A 938 12.32 24.19 -1.60
CA PRO A 938 12.79 25.07 -0.55
C PRO A 938 11.83 26.26 -0.36
N LEU A 939 11.66 26.72 0.87
CA LEU A 939 10.72 27.77 1.27
C LEU A 939 9.22 27.47 1.14
N GLU A 940 8.82 26.28 0.68
CA GLU A 940 7.39 25.90 0.53
C GLU A 940 6.58 26.08 1.82
N PHE A 941 7.21 25.79 2.97
CA PHE A 941 6.63 25.93 4.32
C PHE A 941 7.37 26.95 5.18
N HIS A 942 8.10 27.89 4.57
CA HIS A 942 8.77 28.95 5.32
C HIS A 942 7.73 29.78 6.08
N ALA A 943 7.99 30.14 7.36
CA ALA A 943 6.96 30.74 8.22
C ALA A 943 6.28 32.01 7.64
N ASN A 944 6.97 32.81 6.81
CA ASN A 944 6.37 33.99 6.14
C ASN A 944 5.24 33.67 5.14
N THR A 945 5.11 32.40 4.74
CA THR A 945 3.99 31.93 3.91
C THR A 945 2.69 31.74 4.70
N SER A 946 2.76 31.82 6.05
CA SER A 946 1.60 31.75 6.92
C SER A 946 0.94 33.11 7.07
N GLU A 947 -0.39 33.15 6.93
CA GLU A 947 -1.20 34.35 7.12
C GLU A 947 -0.97 34.97 8.50
N LEU A 948 -0.80 34.15 9.54
CA LEU A 948 -0.47 34.59 10.90
C LEU A 948 0.75 35.52 10.92
N VAL A 949 1.84 35.09 10.29
CA VAL A 949 3.10 35.85 10.28
C VAL A 949 2.94 37.13 9.47
N GLN A 950 2.18 37.08 8.37
CA GLN A 950 1.88 38.26 7.55
C GLN A 950 1.08 39.29 8.36
N ILE A 951 0.00 38.90 9.03
CA ILE A 951 -0.82 39.78 9.87
C ILE A 951 0.03 40.46 10.96
N LEU A 952 0.88 39.70 11.64
CA LEU A 952 1.72 40.20 12.73
C LEU A 952 2.82 41.15 12.21
N ARG A 953 3.47 40.84 11.08
CA ARG A 953 4.49 41.70 10.47
C ARG A 953 3.90 43.02 9.94
N LYS A 954 2.66 42.99 9.46
CA LYS A 954 1.89 44.20 9.12
C LYS A 954 1.54 45.05 10.36
N GLY A 955 1.89 44.60 11.56
CA GLY A 955 1.82 45.35 12.80
C GLY A 955 0.51 45.24 13.58
N HIS A 956 -0.38 44.29 13.22
CA HIS A 956 -1.66 43.96 13.88
C HIS A 956 -2.05 44.81 15.10
N TYR A 957 -2.68 45.97 14.88
CA TYR A 957 -3.16 46.89 15.92
C TYR A 957 -2.11 47.35 16.96
N GLY A 958 -0.85 47.47 16.55
CA GLY A 958 0.25 47.94 17.39
C GLY A 958 0.84 46.86 18.31
N VAL A 959 0.43 45.59 18.17
CA VAL A 959 1.03 44.49 18.93
C VAL A 959 2.52 44.36 18.58
N GLU A 960 3.36 44.40 19.60
CA GLU A 960 4.81 44.23 19.48
C GLU A 960 5.22 42.89 20.11
N MET A 961 5.97 42.11 19.33
CA MET A 961 6.50 40.82 19.76
C MET A 961 8.00 40.98 20.04
N THR A 962 8.45 40.42 21.16
CA THR A 962 9.89 40.31 21.44
C THR A 962 10.55 39.29 20.52
N SER A 963 11.89 39.26 20.47
CA SER A 963 12.64 38.25 19.72
C SER A 963 12.31 36.82 20.18
N GLU A 964 12.11 36.61 21.48
CA GLU A 964 11.72 35.31 22.02
C GLU A 964 10.26 34.95 21.67
N ASP A 965 9.33 35.91 21.75
CA ASP A 965 7.94 35.69 21.34
C ASP A 965 7.88 35.23 19.86
N TRP A 966 8.67 35.87 18.99
CA TRP A 966 8.80 35.48 17.59
C TRP A 966 9.38 34.10 17.41
N ASP A 967 10.50 33.80 18.07
CA ASP A 967 11.19 32.51 17.94
C ASP A 967 10.31 31.34 18.40
N ARG A 968 9.51 31.53 19.45
CA ARG A 968 8.53 30.53 19.93
C ARG A 968 7.43 30.25 18.90
N VAL A 969 6.82 31.28 18.33
CA VAL A 969 5.75 31.13 17.32
C VAL A 969 6.31 30.56 16.02
N ILE A 970 7.47 31.04 15.56
CA ILE A 970 8.15 30.54 14.35
C ILE A 970 8.52 29.06 14.52
N THR A 971 9.14 28.71 15.65
CA THR A 971 9.54 27.34 15.92
C THR A 971 8.32 26.40 15.97
N TRP A 972 7.19 26.84 16.54
CA TRP A 972 5.95 26.06 16.51
C TRP A 972 5.46 25.79 15.08
N ILE A 973 5.50 26.80 14.20
CA ILE A 973 5.16 26.64 12.77
C ILE A 973 6.12 25.65 12.10
N ASP A 974 7.42 25.84 12.25
CA ASP A 974 8.47 25.04 11.62
C ASP A 974 8.45 23.57 12.07
N LEU A 975 8.00 23.28 13.30
CA LEU A 975 7.84 21.92 13.84
C LEU A 975 6.53 21.24 13.41
N ASN A 976 5.82 21.83 12.46
CA ASN A 976 4.53 21.37 11.96
C ASN A 976 3.42 21.41 13.02
N VAL A 977 3.44 22.44 13.88
CA VAL A 977 2.43 22.79 14.90
C VAL A 977 2.03 21.70 15.92
N PRO A 978 2.98 21.11 16.68
CA PRO A 978 2.62 20.20 17.77
C PRO A 978 1.79 20.92 18.84
N PHE A 979 0.83 20.21 19.46
CA PHE A 979 0.13 20.68 20.65
C PHE A 979 0.76 20.10 21.93
N TYR A 980 1.01 18.78 21.92
CA TYR A 980 1.59 18.05 23.04
C TYR A 980 3.10 17.88 22.90
N GLY A 981 3.84 18.05 24.01
CA GLY A 981 5.29 17.82 24.05
C GLY A 981 5.69 16.44 24.56
N THR A 982 4.76 15.64 25.09
CA THR A 982 5.02 14.26 25.53
C THR A 982 3.83 13.37 25.21
N TRP A 983 4.02 12.05 25.25
CA TRP A 983 2.95 11.10 24.97
C TRP A 983 1.96 11.01 26.13
N LYS A 984 2.41 11.10 27.39
CA LYS A 984 1.53 11.12 28.57
C LYS A 984 0.70 12.40 28.65
N GLU A 985 1.20 13.54 28.17
CA GLU A 985 0.35 14.72 28.02
C GLU A 985 -0.78 14.48 26.99
N ALA A 986 -0.46 13.89 25.84
CA ALA A 986 -1.45 13.59 24.81
C ALA A 986 -2.44 12.50 25.23
N ARG A 987 -1.95 11.50 25.97
CA ARG A 987 -2.66 10.29 26.41
C ARG A 987 -2.23 9.89 27.82
N PRO A 988 -2.87 10.46 28.85
CA PRO A 988 -2.55 10.15 30.25
C PRO A 988 -2.78 8.68 30.64
N ASN A 989 -3.58 7.95 29.86
CA ASN A 989 -3.92 6.55 30.11
C ASN A 989 -3.01 5.53 29.41
N ILE A 990 -1.86 5.95 28.89
CA ILE A 990 -0.81 5.00 28.49
C ILE A 990 -0.43 4.19 29.72
N LYS A 991 -0.47 2.87 29.60
CA LYS A 991 -0.14 1.98 30.71
C LYS A 991 1.32 2.14 31.11
N ASP A 992 1.57 2.21 32.42
CA ASP A 992 2.92 2.35 32.97
C ASP A 992 3.84 1.18 32.58
N GLU A 993 3.28 -0.03 32.37
CA GLU A 993 4.04 -1.19 31.88
C GLU A 993 4.80 -0.89 30.57
N TYR A 994 4.20 -0.15 29.64
CA TYR A 994 4.84 0.19 28.37
C TYR A 994 5.89 1.29 28.52
N VAL A 995 5.65 2.24 29.43
CA VAL A 995 6.57 3.35 29.70
C VAL A 995 7.82 2.83 30.40
N LEU A 996 7.63 2.01 31.44
CA LEU A 996 8.72 1.37 32.19
C LEU A 996 9.54 0.44 31.30
N ALA A 997 8.89 -0.44 30.53
CA ALA A 997 9.60 -1.36 29.64
C ALA A 997 10.42 -0.63 28.57
N ARG A 998 9.88 0.46 27.99
CA ARG A 998 10.65 1.31 27.06
C ARG A 998 11.86 1.95 27.73
N LYS A 999 11.68 2.53 28.93
CA LYS A 999 12.76 3.18 29.69
C LYS A 999 13.87 2.19 30.03
N GLU A 1000 13.51 1.02 30.55
CA GLU A 1000 14.47 -0.02 30.92
C GLU A 1000 15.23 -0.56 29.70
N ASN A 1001 14.52 -0.92 28.63
CA ASN A 1001 15.14 -1.44 27.41
C ASN A 1001 16.00 -0.41 26.70
N ARG A 1002 15.62 0.88 26.74
CA ARG A 1002 16.43 1.97 26.18
C ARG A 1002 17.73 2.15 26.97
N ARG A 1003 17.68 2.09 28.30
CA ARG A 1003 18.88 2.10 29.14
C ARG A 1003 19.78 0.90 28.84
N LYS A 1004 19.19 -0.29 28.75
CA LYS A 1004 19.89 -1.58 28.61
C LYS A 1004 20.51 -1.79 27.23
N TYR A 1005 19.71 -1.68 26.17
CA TYR A 1005 20.14 -2.05 24.80
C TYR A 1005 20.60 -0.85 23.98
N ALA A 1006 20.33 0.38 24.40
CA ALA A 1006 20.74 1.59 23.69
C ALA A 1006 21.66 2.51 24.51
N GLY A 1007 21.87 2.23 25.79
CA GLY A 1007 22.71 3.08 26.65
C GLY A 1007 22.19 4.51 26.82
N VAL A 1008 20.89 4.75 26.60
CA VAL A 1008 20.24 6.05 26.78
C VAL A 1008 19.30 6.00 27.97
N ASP A 1009 19.63 6.75 29.02
CA ASP A 1009 18.88 6.83 30.28
C ASP A 1009 18.26 8.21 30.43
N GLU A 1010 17.21 8.47 29.64
CA GLU A 1010 16.49 9.74 29.65
C GLU A 1010 14.98 9.46 29.71
N ASP A 1011 14.30 10.14 30.64
CA ASP A 1011 12.85 10.06 30.79
C ASP A 1011 12.14 11.07 29.88
N ILE A 1012 11.57 10.54 28.79
CA ILE A 1012 10.96 11.35 27.73
C ILE A 1012 9.58 11.90 28.10
N GLU A 1013 8.99 11.43 29.20
CA GLU A 1013 7.69 11.90 29.70
C GLU A 1013 7.84 13.02 30.73
N THR A 1014 9.07 13.38 31.11
CA THR A 1014 9.32 14.49 32.04
C THR A 1014 8.85 15.81 31.42
N VAL A 1015 7.85 16.42 32.04
CA VAL A 1015 7.38 17.76 31.69
C VAL A 1015 8.23 18.78 32.45
N ALA A 1016 9.20 19.38 31.77
CA ALA A 1016 9.95 20.52 32.28
C ALA A 1016 9.12 21.81 32.12
N THR A 1017 9.19 22.71 33.12
CA THR A 1017 8.56 24.06 33.10
C THR A 1017 7.07 24.03 32.72
N PRO A 1018 6.17 23.58 33.63
CA PRO A 1018 4.73 23.60 33.35
C PRO A 1018 4.23 25.04 33.11
N TYR A 1019 3.15 25.16 32.35
CA TYR A 1019 2.49 26.45 32.13
C TYR A 1019 1.56 26.75 33.31
N GLU A 1020 1.76 27.90 33.97
CA GLU A 1020 1.04 28.28 35.19
C GLU A 1020 -0.17 29.20 34.93
N GLY A 1021 -0.31 29.76 33.72
CA GLY A 1021 -1.45 30.61 33.35
C GLY A 1021 -1.50 31.97 34.03
N ASP A 1022 -0.38 32.45 34.56
CA ASP A 1022 -0.23 33.69 35.31
C ASP A 1022 0.37 34.84 34.48
N GLU A 1023 0.63 34.60 33.20
CA GLU A 1023 1.15 35.55 32.24
C GLU A 1023 0.24 36.79 32.12
N LYS A 1024 0.81 37.97 32.37
CA LYS A 1024 0.06 39.23 32.32
C LYS A 1024 -0.01 39.77 30.90
N TYR A 1025 -1.21 40.15 30.46
CA TYR A 1025 -1.39 40.84 29.20
C TYR A 1025 -0.63 42.17 29.17
N ILE A 1026 0.13 42.39 28.11
CA ILE A 1026 0.90 43.59 27.82
C ILE A 1026 0.19 44.33 26.69
N ALA A 1027 -0.47 45.43 27.02
CA ALA A 1027 -1.15 46.26 26.03
C ALA A 1027 -0.14 46.88 25.03
N PRO A 1028 -0.50 47.00 23.74
CA PRO A 1028 0.26 47.77 22.76
C PRO A 1028 0.62 49.17 23.27
N THR A 1029 1.91 49.50 23.30
CA THR A 1029 2.43 50.82 23.69
C THR A 1029 2.28 51.84 22.55
N ARG A 1030 2.36 51.37 21.31
CA ARG A 1030 2.19 52.21 20.12
C ARG A 1030 0.71 52.45 19.88
N ALA A 1031 0.29 53.71 20.03
CA ALA A 1031 -1.06 54.12 19.65
C ALA A 1031 -1.34 53.70 18.20
N ARG A 1032 -2.53 53.15 17.96
CA ARG A 1032 -3.02 52.89 16.60
C ARG A 1032 -2.79 54.16 15.79
N LYS A 1033 -2.02 54.10 14.70
CA LYS A 1033 -1.88 55.23 13.78
C LYS A 1033 -3.29 55.79 13.53
N PRO A 1034 -3.53 57.10 13.74
CA PRO A 1034 -4.84 57.69 13.52
C PRO A 1034 -5.31 57.35 12.10
N ALA A 1035 -6.64 57.27 11.91
CA ALA A 1035 -7.18 57.05 10.58
C ALA A 1035 -6.51 58.05 9.61
N PRO A 1036 -5.98 57.57 8.47
CA PRO A 1036 -5.36 58.46 7.50
C PRO A 1036 -6.36 59.55 7.13
N LYS A 1037 -5.87 60.79 6.95
CA LYS A 1037 -6.70 61.87 6.44
C LYS A 1037 -7.30 61.40 5.11
N PRO A 1038 -8.60 61.63 4.85
CA PRO A 1038 -9.19 61.29 3.56
C PRO A 1038 -8.39 61.97 2.46
N VAL A 1039 -7.85 61.18 1.53
CA VAL A 1039 -7.26 61.69 0.30
C VAL A 1039 -8.36 61.68 -0.74
N ALA A 1040 -8.70 62.85 -1.26
CA ALA A 1040 -9.69 62.99 -2.32
C ALA A 1040 -8.97 63.13 -3.67
N VAL A 1041 -9.31 62.25 -4.61
CA VAL A 1041 -8.93 62.38 -6.01
C VAL A 1041 -10.19 62.75 -6.80
N PRO A 1042 -10.19 63.85 -7.57
CA PRO A 1042 -11.37 64.29 -8.31
C PRO A 1042 -11.96 63.19 -9.21
N GLY A 1043 -13.20 62.79 -8.94
CA GLY A 1043 -13.92 61.79 -9.72
C GLY A 1043 -13.56 60.32 -9.42
N TRP A 1044 -12.89 60.05 -8.29
CA TRP A 1044 -12.64 58.71 -7.74
C TRP A 1044 -13.39 58.55 -6.39
N PRO A 1045 -13.96 57.35 -6.07
CA PRO A 1045 -14.11 56.22 -6.97
C PRO A 1045 -15.11 56.54 -8.08
N PHE A 1046 -14.88 55.97 -9.26
CA PHE A 1046 -15.81 56.07 -10.38
C PHE A 1046 -16.56 54.75 -10.59
N ASP A 1047 -17.73 54.82 -11.21
CA ASP A 1047 -18.54 53.63 -11.49
C ASP A 1047 -18.03 52.84 -12.71
N ALA A 1048 -18.58 51.64 -12.92
CA ALA A 1048 -18.19 50.77 -14.03
C ALA A 1048 -18.41 51.42 -15.42
N LYS A 1049 -19.39 52.33 -15.56
CA LYS A 1049 -19.67 53.04 -16.81
C LYS A 1049 -18.55 54.04 -17.13
N ARG A 1050 -18.12 54.81 -16.12
CA ARG A 1050 -17.01 55.75 -16.24
C ARG A 1050 -15.68 55.01 -16.42
N ALA A 1051 -15.47 53.88 -15.74
CA ALA A 1051 -14.32 53.01 -15.97
C ALA A 1051 -14.24 52.53 -17.44
N ALA A 1052 -15.35 52.00 -17.98
CA ALA A 1052 -15.42 51.58 -19.38
C ALA A 1052 -15.18 52.75 -20.36
N LYS A 1053 -15.73 53.93 -20.07
CA LYS A 1053 -15.48 55.15 -20.87
C LYS A 1053 -14.01 55.58 -20.85
N MET A 1054 -13.34 55.45 -19.69
CA MET A 1054 -11.91 55.75 -19.53
C MET A 1054 -11.01 54.72 -20.22
N GLN A 1055 -11.41 53.45 -20.24
CA GLN A 1055 -10.69 52.39 -20.96
C GLN A 1055 -10.73 52.59 -22.49
N GLY A 1056 -11.76 53.24 -23.02
CA GLY A 1056 -11.87 53.62 -24.43
C GLY A 1056 -12.21 52.43 -25.34
N GLY A 1057 -11.58 52.40 -26.52
CA GLY A 1057 -11.76 51.39 -27.59
C GLY A 1057 -11.26 49.99 -27.20
N ASP A 1058 -10.41 49.35 -28.00
CA ASP A 1058 -10.06 47.93 -27.83
C ASP A 1058 -9.55 47.62 -26.40
N GLN A 1059 -10.39 46.95 -25.60
CA GLN A 1059 -10.20 46.84 -24.14
C GLN A 1059 -9.24 45.71 -23.76
N THR A 1060 -8.82 44.92 -24.74
CA THR A 1060 -8.04 43.70 -24.52
C THR A 1060 -6.93 43.59 -25.55
N LEU A 1061 -5.69 43.45 -25.07
CA LEU A 1061 -4.54 43.08 -25.88
C LEU A 1061 -4.34 41.58 -25.78
N LYS A 1062 -4.33 40.91 -26.93
CA LYS A 1062 -3.95 39.49 -27.04
C LYS A 1062 -2.49 39.37 -27.42
N VAL A 1063 -1.75 38.56 -26.69
CA VAL A 1063 -0.33 38.28 -26.96
C VAL A 1063 -0.17 36.79 -27.23
N ASP A 1064 0.22 36.42 -28.45
CA ASP A 1064 0.46 35.03 -28.83
C ASP A 1064 1.79 34.52 -28.26
N LEU A 1065 1.73 33.43 -27.51
CA LEU A 1065 2.90 32.72 -26.94
C LEU A 1065 3.35 31.53 -27.82
N GLY A 1066 2.66 31.32 -28.95
CA GLY A 1066 2.81 30.17 -29.84
C GLY A 1066 2.22 28.89 -29.25
N GLY A 1067 1.96 27.90 -30.11
CA GLY A 1067 1.41 26.61 -29.68
C GLY A 1067 -0.03 26.70 -29.17
N GLY A 1068 -0.80 27.68 -29.66
CA GLY A 1068 -2.21 27.90 -29.28
C GLY A 1068 -2.41 28.53 -27.90
N GLN A 1069 -1.35 29.02 -27.25
CA GLN A 1069 -1.44 29.73 -25.97
C GLN A 1069 -1.40 31.25 -26.20
N GLU A 1070 -2.29 31.99 -25.54
CA GLU A 1070 -2.34 33.45 -25.59
C GLU A 1070 -2.40 34.05 -24.17
N LEU A 1071 -1.85 35.25 -24.00
CA LEU A 1071 -2.14 36.11 -22.86
C LEU A 1071 -3.23 37.11 -23.24
N ARG A 1072 -4.12 37.39 -22.29
CA ARG A 1072 -5.11 38.47 -22.40
C ARG A 1072 -4.77 39.52 -21.37
N LEU A 1073 -4.48 40.72 -21.85
CA LEU A 1073 -4.22 41.87 -21.01
C LEU A 1073 -5.36 42.87 -21.16
N VAL A 1074 -5.78 43.47 -20.06
CA VAL A 1074 -6.77 44.53 -20.02
C VAL A 1074 -6.08 45.88 -19.99
N HIS A 1075 -6.66 46.84 -20.70
CA HIS A 1075 -6.16 48.22 -20.73
C HIS A 1075 -6.46 48.90 -19.38
N ILE A 1076 -5.42 49.41 -18.71
CA ILE A 1076 -5.53 50.24 -17.51
C ILE A 1076 -5.21 51.68 -17.93
N PRO A 1077 -6.20 52.60 -17.94
CA PRO A 1077 -6.00 53.96 -18.42
C PRO A 1077 -5.14 54.77 -17.44
N ALA A 1078 -4.44 55.79 -17.97
CA ALA A 1078 -3.81 56.81 -17.14
C ALA A 1078 -4.87 57.53 -16.29
N GLY A 1079 -4.48 57.94 -15.09
CA GLY A 1079 -5.37 58.60 -14.17
C GLY A 1079 -4.85 58.62 -12.75
N GLN A 1080 -5.68 59.11 -11.84
CA GLN A 1080 -5.37 59.12 -10.43
C GLN A 1080 -6.37 58.26 -9.67
N PHE A 1081 -5.88 57.55 -8.66
CA PHE A 1081 -6.72 56.82 -7.72
C PHE A 1081 -6.16 56.99 -6.31
N VAL A 1082 -6.99 56.67 -5.32
CA VAL A 1082 -6.55 56.61 -3.93
C VAL A 1082 -6.10 55.18 -3.65
N MET A 1083 -4.80 54.99 -3.45
CA MET A 1083 -4.20 53.73 -3.03
C MET A 1083 -4.27 53.61 -1.51
N GLY A 1084 -4.46 52.38 -1.01
CA GLY A 1084 -4.62 52.06 0.39
C GLY A 1084 -6.08 51.95 0.84
N ASP A 1085 -6.27 51.47 2.07
CA ASP A 1085 -7.57 51.30 2.72
C ASP A 1085 -7.54 51.93 4.12
N ALA A 1086 -8.40 52.93 4.34
CA ALA A 1086 -8.55 53.58 5.64
C ALA A 1086 -8.93 52.60 6.77
N ASN A 1087 -9.57 51.50 6.41
CA ASN A 1087 -9.99 50.43 7.32
C ASN A 1087 -9.06 49.21 7.31
N GLY A 1088 -8.04 49.18 6.44
CA GLY A 1088 -7.12 48.07 6.24
C GLY A 1088 -6.10 47.87 7.38
N TYR A 1089 -5.11 47.02 7.12
CA TYR A 1089 -3.97 46.79 8.01
C TYR A 1089 -3.05 48.03 8.11
N ALA A 1090 -2.09 48.04 9.04
CA ALA A 1090 -1.36 49.27 9.35
C ALA A 1090 -0.45 49.77 8.21
N ASP A 1091 -0.02 48.86 7.34
CA ASP A 1091 0.69 49.10 6.08
C ASP A 1091 -0.25 49.56 4.95
N GLU A 1092 -1.49 49.08 4.94
CA GLU A 1092 -2.51 49.45 3.93
C GLU A 1092 -3.17 50.83 4.20
N ARG A 1093 -3.04 51.37 5.42
CA ARG A 1093 -3.67 52.64 5.81
C ARG A 1093 -3.00 53.89 5.26
N GLY A 1094 -1.91 53.79 4.52
CA GLY A 1094 -1.29 54.95 3.88
C GLY A 1094 -2.12 55.42 2.68
N LEU A 1095 -3.23 56.13 2.90
CA LEU A 1095 -3.98 56.72 1.78
C LEU A 1095 -3.08 57.69 1.03
N ALA A 1096 -2.85 57.42 -0.24
CA ALA A 1096 -2.05 58.26 -1.12
C ALA A 1096 -2.75 58.41 -2.47
N ALA A 1097 -2.74 59.62 -3.01
CA ALA A 1097 -3.12 59.84 -4.40
C ALA A 1097 -1.99 59.28 -5.26
N VAL A 1098 -2.24 58.17 -5.93
CA VAL A 1098 -1.32 57.56 -6.87
C VAL A 1098 -1.70 58.01 -8.27
N THR A 1099 -0.71 58.49 -9.02
CA THR A 1099 -0.87 58.89 -10.41
C THR A 1099 -0.27 57.82 -11.30
N ILE A 1100 -1.09 57.25 -12.17
CA ILE A 1100 -0.67 56.43 -13.30
C ILE A 1100 -0.49 57.40 -14.48
N ASP A 1101 0.75 57.85 -14.70
CA ASP A 1101 1.07 58.88 -15.71
C ASP A 1101 0.86 58.40 -17.15
N ARG A 1102 0.97 57.09 -17.37
CA ARG A 1102 0.84 56.46 -18.69
C ARG A 1102 -0.07 55.23 -18.59
N PRO A 1103 -0.97 55.03 -19.55
CA PRO A 1103 -1.76 53.80 -19.59
C PRO A 1103 -0.84 52.59 -19.77
N PHE A 1104 -1.23 51.46 -19.20
CA PHE A 1104 -0.52 50.20 -19.35
C PHE A 1104 -1.49 49.04 -19.53
N TRP A 1105 -0.95 47.86 -19.81
CA TRP A 1105 -1.72 46.64 -19.99
C TRP A 1105 -1.43 45.71 -18.82
N MET A 1106 -2.48 45.26 -18.12
CA MET A 1106 -2.37 44.33 -17.00
C MET A 1106 -2.93 42.98 -17.40
N LEU A 1107 -2.31 41.88 -16.98
CA LEU A 1107 -2.87 40.55 -17.19
C LEU A 1107 -4.25 40.43 -16.55
N GLN A 1108 -5.20 39.85 -17.30
CA GLN A 1108 -6.56 39.64 -16.80
C GLN A 1108 -6.62 38.55 -15.72
N THR A 1109 -5.74 37.56 -15.80
CA THR A 1109 -5.66 36.41 -14.90
C THR A 1109 -4.20 36.08 -14.61
N GLU A 1110 -3.95 35.30 -13.56
CA GLU A 1110 -2.63 34.72 -13.32
C GLU A 1110 -2.14 33.89 -14.52
N ILE A 1111 -0.82 33.82 -14.68
CA ILE A 1111 -0.17 33.00 -15.70
C ILE A 1111 -0.44 31.52 -15.40
N THR A 1112 -0.92 30.77 -16.39
CA THR A 1112 -1.16 29.33 -16.27
C THR A 1112 0.11 28.51 -16.52
N ASN A 1113 0.12 27.25 -16.08
CA ASN A 1113 1.20 26.31 -16.39
C ASN A 1113 1.44 26.17 -17.90
N ALA A 1114 0.36 26.11 -18.71
CA ALA A 1114 0.48 26.02 -20.17
C ALA A 1114 1.17 27.24 -20.80
N GLN A 1115 0.85 28.44 -20.29
CA GLN A 1115 1.46 29.70 -20.73
C GLN A 1115 2.93 29.77 -20.30
N PHE A 1116 3.23 29.45 -19.04
CA PHE A 1116 4.61 29.49 -18.53
C PHE A 1116 5.51 28.43 -19.19
N ALA A 1117 4.98 27.24 -19.51
CA ALA A 1117 5.70 26.17 -20.18
C ALA A 1117 6.22 26.56 -21.58
N ARG A 1118 5.69 27.63 -22.19
CA ARG A 1118 6.24 28.20 -23.44
C ARG A 1118 7.63 28.81 -23.25
N PHE A 1119 7.95 29.24 -22.04
CA PHE A 1119 9.27 29.72 -21.63
C PHE A 1119 10.07 28.63 -20.92
N ALA A 1120 9.46 27.92 -19.98
CA ALA A 1120 10.11 26.90 -19.15
C ALA A 1120 9.36 25.57 -19.27
N PRO A 1121 9.60 24.77 -20.34
CA PRO A 1121 8.82 23.56 -20.64
C PRO A 1121 8.92 22.46 -19.58
N HIS A 1122 9.92 22.53 -18.70
CA HIS A 1122 10.14 21.58 -17.60
C HIS A 1122 9.70 22.11 -16.23
N HIS A 1123 9.03 23.27 -16.18
CA HIS A 1123 8.47 23.78 -14.93
C HIS A 1123 7.30 22.89 -14.47
N ASP A 1124 7.31 22.52 -13.19
CA ASP A 1124 6.25 21.74 -12.57
C ASP A 1124 5.80 22.45 -11.29
N SER A 1125 4.54 22.92 -11.28
CA SER A 1125 3.90 23.48 -10.08
C SER A 1125 3.64 22.42 -9.01
N GLY A 1126 3.73 21.13 -9.35
CA GLY A 1126 3.61 19.99 -8.46
C GLY A 1126 2.22 19.83 -7.84
N VAL A 1127 2.20 19.41 -6.57
CA VAL A 1127 0.98 19.19 -5.79
C VAL A 1127 0.92 20.10 -4.56
N TYR A 1128 -0.29 20.47 -4.15
CA TYR A 1128 -0.56 21.16 -2.89
C TYR A 1128 -1.02 20.15 -1.84
N ASP A 1129 -0.49 20.23 -0.62
CA ASP A 1129 -0.73 19.21 0.40
C ASP A 1129 -2.20 19.14 0.84
N MET A 1130 -2.63 17.92 1.14
CA MET A 1130 -3.92 17.62 1.74
C MET A 1130 -3.78 17.45 3.25
N ARG A 1131 -4.86 17.72 3.97
CA ARG A 1131 -5.01 17.34 5.37
C ARG A 1131 -5.72 15.99 5.46
N TRP A 1132 -5.71 15.37 6.63
CA TRP A 1132 -6.20 14.02 6.94
C TRP A 1132 -5.30 12.88 6.46
N LYS A 1133 -5.47 11.72 7.11
CA LYS A 1133 -4.81 10.47 6.74
C LYS A 1133 -5.56 9.73 5.62
N ASP A 1134 -4.93 8.67 5.12
CA ASP A 1134 -5.45 7.71 4.14
C ASP A 1134 -5.71 8.36 2.76
N GLN A 1135 -4.77 9.20 2.33
CA GLN A 1135 -4.81 9.85 1.02
C GLN A 1135 -4.41 8.87 -0.10
N VAL A 1136 -5.18 8.86 -1.19
CA VAL A 1136 -4.93 7.98 -2.35
C VAL A 1136 -4.19 8.69 -3.49
N ASN A 1137 -3.94 10.00 -3.36
CA ASN A 1137 -3.21 10.83 -4.31
C ASN A 1137 -2.10 11.59 -3.55
N ARG A 1138 -1.09 12.09 -4.28
CA ARG A 1138 0.03 12.86 -3.70
C ARG A 1138 -0.36 14.20 -3.05
N GLY A 1139 -1.54 14.71 -3.40
CA GLY A 1139 -2.05 16.01 -2.98
C GLY A 1139 -3.04 16.55 -4.03
N TYR A 1140 -3.39 17.84 -3.94
CA TYR A 1140 -4.15 18.52 -4.97
C TYR A 1140 -3.21 18.91 -6.12
N TYR A 1141 -3.36 18.28 -7.28
CA TYR A 1141 -2.56 18.61 -8.45
C TYR A 1141 -2.81 20.04 -8.91
N VAL A 1142 -1.75 20.85 -8.90
CA VAL A 1142 -1.75 22.25 -9.33
C VAL A 1142 -0.88 22.48 -10.56
N ASN A 1143 -0.42 21.39 -11.20
CA ASN A 1143 0.41 21.39 -12.40
C ASN A 1143 -0.38 21.11 -13.69
N GLN A 1144 -1.70 21.07 -13.63
CA GLN A 1144 -2.52 20.96 -14.84
C GLN A 1144 -2.38 22.24 -15.71
N PRO A 1145 -2.52 22.12 -17.05
CA PRO A 1145 -2.28 23.23 -17.99
C PRO A 1145 -3.05 24.52 -17.67
N ASP A 1146 -4.28 24.41 -17.16
CA ASP A 1146 -5.20 25.52 -16.84
C ASP A 1146 -5.02 26.10 -15.43
N LYS A 1147 -4.14 25.54 -14.61
CA LYS A 1147 -3.88 26.02 -13.25
C LYS A 1147 -2.79 27.08 -13.24
N PRO A 1148 -2.78 27.98 -12.22
CA PRO A 1148 -1.72 28.97 -12.07
C PRO A 1148 -0.34 28.31 -11.97
N ALA A 1149 0.65 28.89 -12.65
CA ALA A 1149 2.04 28.55 -12.44
C ALA A 1149 2.50 29.10 -11.09
N ILE A 1150 3.05 28.25 -10.22
CA ILE A 1150 3.51 28.60 -8.86
C ILE A 1150 4.90 28.00 -8.59
N ARG A 1151 5.49 28.23 -7.41
CA ARG A 1151 6.82 27.68 -7.04
C ARG A 1151 7.97 28.11 -7.97
N MET A 1152 7.89 29.33 -8.48
CA MET A 1152 9.01 29.98 -9.16
C MET A 1152 9.60 31.07 -8.27
N SER A 1153 10.91 31.26 -8.39
CA SER A 1153 11.59 32.40 -7.79
C SER A 1153 11.19 33.71 -8.50
N TRP A 1154 11.33 34.83 -7.80
CA TRP A 1154 11.18 36.16 -8.40
C TRP A 1154 12.09 36.33 -9.64
N GLN A 1155 13.30 35.78 -9.62
CA GLN A 1155 14.24 35.83 -10.75
C GLN A 1155 13.69 35.10 -11.99
N GLN A 1156 13.03 33.96 -11.81
CA GLN A 1156 12.37 33.22 -12.89
C GLN A 1156 11.16 33.98 -13.44
N ALA A 1157 10.35 34.59 -12.56
CA ALA A 1157 9.23 35.44 -12.99
C ALA A 1157 9.70 36.64 -13.83
N MET A 1158 10.75 37.34 -13.39
CA MET A 1158 11.34 38.44 -14.18
C MET A 1158 12.02 37.95 -15.46
N ALA A 1159 12.57 36.73 -15.48
CA ALA A 1159 13.12 36.14 -16.71
C ALA A 1159 12.01 35.84 -17.73
N PHE A 1160 10.84 35.40 -17.27
CA PHE A 1160 9.66 35.24 -18.12
C PHE A 1160 9.19 36.58 -18.70
N CYS A 1161 9.15 37.66 -17.90
CA CYS A 1161 8.85 39.01 -18.39
C CYS A 1161 9.84 39.46 -19.48
N ARG A 1162 11.15 39.26 -19.27
CA ARG A 1162 12.17 39.56 -20.29
C ARG A 1162 12.00 38.73 -21.57
N TRP A 1163 11.65 37.46 -21.43
CA TRP A 1163 11.36 36.59 -22.56
C TRP A 1163 10.15 37.06 -23.36
N LEU A 1164 9.06 37.46 -22.69
CA LEU A 1164 7.90 38.08 -23.34
C LEU A 1164 8.29 39.37 -24.07
N ALA A 1165 9.14 40.18 -23.45
CA ALA A 1165 9.57 41.43 -24.06
C ALA A 1165 10.35 41.22 -25.36
N ASN A 1166 11.30 40.28 -25.36
CA ASN A 1166 12.07 39.92 -26.55
C ASN A 1166 11.19 39.34 -27.66
N ARG A 1167 10.15 38.57 -27.30
CA ARG A 1167 9.26 37.92 -28.27
C ARG A 1167 8.30 38.89 -28.95
N THR A 1168 7.85 39.91 -28.23
CA THR A 1168 6.77 40.82 -28.67
C THR A 1168 7.26 42.20 -29.10
N GLY A 1169 8.50 42.55 -28.75
CA GLY A 1169 9.02 43.92 -28.89
C GLY A 1169 8.41 44.93 -27.92
N ARG A 1170 7.67 44.47 -26.90
CA ARG A 1170 7.00 45.33 -25.89
C ARG A 1170 7.64 45.15 -24.52
N ALA A 1171 7.58 46.16 -23.65
CA ALA A 1171 8.07 45.99 -22.28
C ALA A 1171 7.07 45.18 -21.43
N PHE A 1172 7.58 44.25 -20.61
CA PHE A 1172 6.81 43.48 -19.61
C PHE A 1172 7.56 43.50 -18.28
N THR A 1173 6.83 43.62 -17.17
CA THR A 1173 7.35 43.54 -15.80
C THR A 1173 6.26 43.02 -14.85
N LEU A 1174 6.62 42.71 -13.61
CA LEU A 1174 5.67 42.46 -12.53
C LEU A 1174 5.10 43.81 -12.02
N PRO A 1175 3.80 43.90 -11.70
CA PRO A 1175 3.20 45.12 -11.15
C PRO A 1175 3.78 45.44 -9.76
N SER A 1176 3.90 46.73 -9.43
CA SER A 1176 4.11 47.18 -8.05
C SER A 1176 2.79 47.41 -7.33
N GLU A 1177 2.80 47.91 -6.09
CA GLU A 1177 1.56 48.23 -5.38
C GLU A 1177 0.79 49.40 -6.01
N GLY A 1178 1.49 50.32 -6.69
CA GLY A 1178 0.91 51.51 -7.33
C GLY A 1178 0.46 51.30 -8.78
N GLU A 1179 0.67 50.11 -9.34
CA GLU A 1179 0.34 49.71 -10.73
C GLU A 1179 -0.55 48.46 -10.69
#